data_AF-A0A1T5GSQ0-F1
#
_entry.id   AF-A0A1T5GSQ0-F1
#
_cell.length_a   1.000
_cell.length_b   1.000
_cell.length_c   1.000
_cell.angle_alpha   90.00
_cell.angle_beta   90.00
_cell.angle_gamma   90.00
#
_symmetry.space_group_name_H-M   'P 1'
#
loop_
_entity.id
_entity.type
_entity.pdbx_description
1 polymer ?
#
loop_
_entity_poly.entity_id
_entity_poly.type
_entity_poly.pdbx_seq_one_letter_code
_entity_poly.pdbx_strand_id
1 'polypeptide(L)'
;MYQFYNNILTVPARALYEDLDVMSKSNYDKLCRLGKIDRVRQGKGLDNHALVDFESLPERFRVDVVKKLGYPPRKTVQNLILNYFKDDYEAVDFYASYKLDDFTSLKPEKQDEYVKNAQMLWALDAYIKDMKSFRKARGGSITKIWQDAAQACKEVKDYVGHTLPGTDRRLREKLSEFLEQGYIVLVSEKFGNKNSVAVKDNQQEAVLRELFRKWQGFDNVQIADQYNPVAKALGWATLSPNSVGNYRKKWSTNTISFSKGIKEFDNKIKMQIKRKAPEYAMAYWTLSDGIIDAAEAIAIEKYINQINTEQSDLSQKYQIIYNDVNLTGSSKTELATAWGTSVASGTGYLGAHKKLINSIFTAIADGKTTETEKLDVDTKFTNYKEQLSILTAKFQNAITSIGNERINAIQVGGRNLLRNTNFEKNINHWVSNGVAGVTISWNAQEKAIFIDNNNTNGAFMQFVQLEKGQYILSFMVKPTYQAGGNYNVSISSPNSDNPYVSIHTNNEWKKYIIILNLTGVSNYLAILPNASQKLLFKNIKLEKGNKATDWTPAVEDIEDNISDAQNTANNAISILTDIGSDNKLTASEKQTTLNEWNRIKSEYTSNYTLAASLLLSVTSYQSAYNSLNNYLSPLLTDLTSTSNINGDIFRNIFKNYYDQNIAIVILIGKTQINNLQIGGRNLLKNSDFKNDIKEWHALGLGEIIEWKSNNNGCIFLNNNANRGGFYQSFEFVSEIYTVSFEVMPLFQNGSIPYSLVISIAGISKKIDIHYSNDWKKYSLTIDDSGLNVNKIFALQALGEQQLLFKNIKLEKGNKATDWTPAPEDVDEQINAANQQSANAIAQAQNAMNTAALANQVTSFLSTSVNQNVVATGTLLVGDVNGANAMISGVTDQPNGESIRFAAGKPYDQKYLSPFQVLDNGMIRFVNPLTGQKTFELGFNQNTGKVAFDIYNDNGIKIASIGSQGIMFTGYIPESYTKRNFRKLNTTSFTQSEISAELVAGIMQKFHTGNYPPTGPATDTTQFMYDIGLNVNMLTYEYYEGRNFESADNSQYSGFYTSKNKFGDKIPNGIYLKQFVMGGYTQMSTNHYNINYWCEAYLIQDGRIVSSMEIFKTINISSIPTRGTAFPPEDYEQ
;
A
#
# COMPACT_ATOMS: atom_id res chain seq x y z
N MET A 1 18.04 29.66 -27.00
CA MET A 1 17.76 30.00 -28.41
C MET A 1 16.70 29.10 -29.02
N TYR A 2 16.71 27.79 -28.74
CA TYR A 2 15.52 26.97 -28.96
C TYR A 2 14.32 27.55 -28.20
N GLN A 3 13.17 27.60 -28.85
CA GLN A 3 11.92 28.01 -28.22
C GLN A 3 10.77 27.20 -28.80
N PHE A 4 9.85 26.78 -27.93
CA PHE A 4 8.62 26.13 -28.37
C PHE A 4 7.58 27.20 -28.73
N TYR A 5 6.98 27.08 -29.91
CA TYR A 5 5.89 27.92 -30.35
C TYR A 5 4.79 27.03 -30.91
N ASN A 6 3.57 27.11 -30.34
CA ASN A 6 2.46 26.21 -30.64
C ASN A 6 2.85 24.71 -30.65
N ASN A 7 3.63 24.30 -29.66
CA ASN A 7 4.09 22.91 -29.49
C ASN A 7 5.04 22.38 -30.60
N ILE A 8 5.56 23.27 -31.44
CA ILE A 8 6.62 23.02 -32.45
C ILE A 8 7.94 23.58 -31.91
N LEU A 9 9.01 22.80 -32.02
CA LEU A 9 10.35 23.25 -31.68
C LEU A 9 10.83 24.23 -32.76
N THR A 10 11.04 25.49 -32.37
CA THR A 10 11.43 26.53 -33.31
C THR A 10 12.76 27.16 -32.96
N VAL A 11 13.44 27.67 -33.99
CA VAL A 11 14.63 28.51 -33.88
C VAL A 11 14.31 29.88 -34.46
N PRO A 12 14.70 31.00 -33.81
CA PRO A 12 14.60 32.33 -34.39
C PRO A 12 15.29 32.38 -35.76
N ALA A 13 14.61 32.91 -36.77
CA ALA A 13 15.18 33.02 -38.12
C ALA A 13 16.52 33.77 -38.12
N ARG A 14 16.61 34.84 -37.31
CA ARG A 14 17.82 35.63 -37.09
C ARG A 14 18.99 34.80 -36.59
N ALA A 15 18.73 33.79 -35.76
CA ALA A 15 19.78 32.92 -35.27
C ALA A 15 20.42 32.09 -36.39
N LEU A 16 19.69 31.80 -37.47
CA LEU A 16 20.23 31.01 -38.58
C LEU A 16 21.21 31.80 -39.47
N TYR A 17 20.99 33.11 -39.65
CA TYR A 17 21.74 33.91 -40.62
C TYR A 17 22.51 35.12 -40.08
N GLU A 18 22.29 35.48 -38.82
CA GLU A 18 23.03 36.54 -38.13
C GLU A 18 23.74 35.99 -36.89
N ASP A 19 23.01 35.41 -35.93
CA ASP A 19 23.60 35.12 -34.61
C ASP A 19 24.52 33.89 -34.61
N LEU A 20 24.17 32.83 -35.36
CA LEU A 20 24.96 31.60 -35.45
C LEU A 20 25.67 31.43 -36.79
N ASP A 21 25.43 32.30 -37.77
CA ASP A 21 26.00 32.24 -39.12
C ASP A 21 26.00 30.80 -39.71
N VAL A 22 24.83 30.15 -39.68
CA VAL A 22 24.63 28.78 -40.20
C VAL A 22 24.31 28.82 -41.69
N MET A 23 23.69 29.90 -42.17
CA MET A 23 23.39 30.13 -43.58
C MET A 23 23.29 31.62 -43.89
N SER A 24 23.57 32.03 -45.13
CA SER A 24 23.36 33.43 -45.51
C SER A 24 21.87 33.80 -45.57
N LYS A 25 21.55 35.08 -45.31
CA LYS A 25 20.17 35.61 -45.37
C LYS A 25 19.48 35.32 -46.71
N SER A 26 20.21 35.46 -47.81
CA SER A 26 19.72 35.15 -49.16
C SER A 26 19.36 33.67 -49.34
N ASN A 27 20.14 32.77 -48.75
CA ASN A 27 19.87 31.32 -48.79
C ASN A 27 18.64 30.96 -47.93
N TYR A 28 18.53 31.56 -46.75
CA TYR A 28 17.34 31.44 -45.89
C TYR A 28 16.06 31.86 -46.62
N ASP A 29 16.06 33.05 -47.26
CA ASP A 29 14.89 33.58 -47.96
C ASP A 29 14.53 32.71 -49.18
N LYS A 30 15.53 32.18 -49.91
CA LYS A 30 15.33 31.23 -51.01
C LYS A 30 14.67 29.93 -50.53
N LEU A 31 15.16 29.34 -49.44
CA LEU A 31 14.63 28.08 -48.91
C LEU A 31 13.20 28.24 -48.36
N CYS A 32 12.90 29.39 -47.75
CA CYS A 32 11.52 29.73 -47.37
C CYS A 32 10.60 29.88 -48.59
N ARG A 33 11.06 30.53 -49.67
CA ARG A 33 10.27 30.69 -50.91
C ARG A 33 10.02 29.35 -51.61
N LEU A 34 10.96 28.41 -51.52
CA LEU A 34 10.84 27.07 -52.09
C LEU A 34 10.03 26.09 -51.21
N GLY A 35 9.53 26.53 -50.04
CA GLY A 35 8.81 25.66 -49.11
C GLY A 35 9.68 24.55 -48.51
N LYS A 36 11.00 24.76 -48.46
CA LYS A 36 11.96 23.80 -47.88
C LYS A 36 12.28 24.09 -46.42
N ILE A 37 11.85 25.23 -45.92
CA ILE A 37 11.95 25.65 -44.52
C ILE A 37 10.60 26.28 -44.15
N ASP A 38 9.99 25.81 -43.08
CA ASP A 38 8.68 26.26 -42.63
C ASP A 38 8.80 27.37 -41.60
N ARG A 39 8.21 28.53 -41.93
CA ARG A 39 8.11 29.66 -41.03
C ARG A 39 6.82 29.56 -40.23
N VAL A 40 6.93 29.08 -39.00
CA VAL A 40 5.81 28.92 -38.07
C VAL A 40 5.26 30.27 -37.61
N ARG A 41 6.09 31.32 -37.61
CA ARG A 41 5.69 32.70 -37.32
C ARG A 41 6.41 33.66 -38.27
N GLN A 42 5.66 34.57 -38.89
CA GLN A 42 6.23 35.66 -39.69
C GLN A 42 6.78 36.76 -38.79
N GLY A 43 7.94 37.31 -39.15
CA GLY A 43 8.51 38.47 -38.47
C GLY A 43 7.83 39.76 -38.94
N LYS A 44 7.38 40.62 -38.02
CA LYS A 44 6.65 41.87 -38.33
C LYS A 44 7.24 43.13 -37.69
N GLY A 45 8.46 43.10 -37.15
CA GLY A 45 9.15 44.28 -36.62
C GLY A 45 9.73 44.07 -35.21
N LEU A 46 10.12 45.17 -34.55
CA LEU A 46 10.73 45.19 -33.21
C LEU A 46 9.85 44.37 -32.24
N ASP A 47 10.44 43.35 -31.60
CA ASP A 47 9.83 42.33 -30.72
C ASP A 47 8.99 41.22 -31.36
N ASN A 48 8.86 41.19 -32.68
CA ASN A 48 8.11 40.17 -33.41
C ASN A 48 9.01 39.51 -34.46
N HIS A 49 9.95 38.66 -34.01
CA HIS A 49 10.89 37.93 -34.88
C HIS A 49 10.26 36.70 -35.53
N ALA A 50 10.73 36.38 -36.75
CA ALA A 50 10.30 35.19 -37.45
C ALA A 50 10.82 33.92 -36.76
N LEU A 51 9.97 32.89 -36.70
CA LEU A 51 10.32 31.58 -36.13
C LEU A 51 10.26 30.52 -37.20
N VAL A 52 11.26 29.65 -37.18
CA VAL A 52 11.46 28.59 -38.14
C VAL A 52 11.34 27.26 -37.43
N ASP A 53 10.59 26.33 -37.99
CA ASP A 53 10.52 24.95 -37.48
C ASP A 53 11.90 24.31 -37.63
N PHE A 54 12.46 23.86 -36.51
CA PHE A 54 13.77 23.22 -36.47
C PHE A 54 13.83 21.94 -37.31
N GLU A 55 12.74 21.16 -37.34
CA GLU A 55 12.69 19.90 -38.10
C GLU A 55 12.64 20.14 -39.61
N SER A 56 12.02 21.25 -40.02
CA SER A 56 11.97 21.67 -41.43
C SER A 56 13.33 22.06 -42.00
N LEU A 57 14.34 22.33 -41.17
CA LEU A 57 15.67 22.69 -41.65
C LEU A 57 16.33 21.51 -42.39
N PRO A 58 16.97 21.74 -43.55
CA PRO A 58 17.80 20.72 -44.19
C PRO A 58 18.86 20.19 -43.23
N GLU A 59 19.08 18.87 -43.25
CA GLU A 59 19.90 18.14 -42.27
C GLU A 59 21.27 18.76 -42.01
N ARG A 60 21.99 19.19 -43.07
CA ARG A 60 23.28 19.88 -42.95
C ARG A 60 23.25 21.10 -42.02
N PHE A 61 22.17 21.90 -42.07
CA PHE A 61 22.03 23.10 -41.24
C PHE A 61 21.53 22.74 -39.84
N ARG A 62 20.71 21.69 -39.72
CA ARG A 62 20.25 21.18 -38.42
C ARG A 62 21.43 20.69 -37.58
N VAL A 63 22.35 19.93 -38.18
CA VAL A 63 23.58 19.44 -37.52
C VAL A 63 24.45 20.60 -37.03
N ASP A 64 24.63 21.64 -37.83
CA ASP A 64 25.44 22.80 -37.42
C ASP A 64 24.76 23.64 -36.33
N VAL A 65 23.43 23.78 -36.36
CA VAL A 65 22.67 24.40 -35.24
C VAL A 65 22.87 23.58 -33.95
N VAL A 66 22.81 22.25 -34.01
CA VAL A 66 23.05 21.37 -32.85
C VAL A 66 24.48 21.47 -32.34
N LYS A 67 25.48 21.54 -33.23
CA LYS A 67 26.89 21.74 -32.83
C LYS A 67 27.09 23.06 -32.09
N LYS A 68 26.41 24.13 -32.50
CA LYS A 68 26.58 25.48 -31.91
C LYS A 68 25.70 25.72 -30.67
N LEU A 69 24.50 25.15 -30.60
CA LEU A 69 23.53 25.37 -29.50
C LEU A 69 23.35 24.18 -28.55
N GLY A 70 23.96 23.03 -28.83
CA GLY A 70 23.67 21.76 -28.16
C GLY A 70 22.38 21.10 -28.66
N TYR A 71 22.10 19.90 -28.15
CA TYR A 71 20.87 19.16 -28.48
C TYR A 71 19.63 19.89 -27.95
N PRO A 72 18.54 19.95 -28.73
CA PRO A 72 17.33 20.61 -28.29
C PRO A 72 16.67 19.89 -27.10
N PRO A 73 15.99 20.62 -26.21
CA PRO A 73 15.24 20.02 -25.10
C PRO A 73 14.14 19.09 -25.64
N ARG A 74 14.04 17.86 -25.08
CA ARG A 74 12.97 16.91 -25.42
C ARG A 74 11.61 17.50 -25.01
N LYS A 75 10.60 17.33 -25.87
CA LYS A 75 9.24 17.85 -25.68
C LYS A 75 8.62 17.28 -24.40
N THR A 76 8.54 18.09 -23.34
CA THR A 76 7.70 17.75 -22.18
C THR A 76 6.27 18.11 -22.54
N VAL A 77 5.45 17.13 -22.92
CA VAL A 77 4.03 17.36 -23.17
C VAL A 77 3.35 17.62 -21.82
N GLN A 78 3.23 18.89 -21.40
CA GLN A 78 2.48 19.29 -20.20
C GLN A 78 0.97 19.23 -20.47
N ASN A 79 0.43 18.04 -20.67
CA ASN A 79 -1.03 17.84 -20.72
C ASN A 79 -1.52 17.33 -19.36
N LEU A 80 -2.49 18.02 -18.76
CA LEU A 80 -3.01 17.71 -17.42
C LEU A 80 -3.55 16.27 -17.29
N ILE A 81 -3.96 15.65 -18.40
CA ILE A 81 -4.44 14.26 -18.43
C ILE A 81 -3.35 13.25 -18.03
N LEU A 82 -2.06 13.56 -18.25
CA LEU A 82 -0.94 12.69 -17.90
C LEU A 82 -0.73 12.59 -16.38
N ASN A 83 -1.23 13.54 -15.59
CA ASN A 83 -1.18 13.45 -14.12
C ASN A 83 -2.03 12.30 -13.57
N TYR A 84 -3.01 11.84 -14.36
CA TYR A 84 -3.90 10.74 -14.01
C TYR A 84 -3.49 9.42 -14.69
N PHE A 85 -2.44 9.43 -15.51
CA PHE A 85 -1.91 8.24 -16.15
C PHE A 85 -1.08 7.43 -15.14
N LYS A 86 -1.50 6.18 -14.88
CA LYS A 86 -0.90 5.29 -13.89
C LYS A 86 -0.74 3.90 -14.48
N ASP A 87 0.15 3.11 -13.88
CA ASP A 87 0.30 1.70 -14.23
C ASP A 87 -0.95 0.90 -13.87
N ASP A 88 -1.36 0.00 -14.76
CA ASP A 88 -2.57 -0.82 -14.63
C ASP A 88 -2.14 -2.29 -14.72
N TYR A 89 -1.77 -2.85 -13.57
CA TYR A 89 -1.27 -4.21 -13.47
C TYR A 89 -2.36 -5.26 -13.78
N GLU A 90 -3.63 -4.92 -13.59
CA GLU A 90 -4.76 -5.79 -13.93
C GLU A 90 -4.93 -5.92 -15.44
N ALA A 91 -4.80 -4.82 -16.19
CA ALA A 91 -4.80 -4.86 -17.65
C ALA A 91 -3.64 -5.71 -18.19
N VAL A 92 -2.44 -5.60 -17.58
CA VAL A 92 -1.27 -6.42 -17.98
C VAL A 92 -1.56 -7.90 -17.81
N ASP A 93 -2.07 -8.31 -16.65
CA ASP A 93 -2.39 -9.71 -16.37
C ASP A 93 -3.52 -10.23 -17.25
N PHE A 94 -4.57 -9.42 -17.46
CA PHE A 94 -5.69 -9.77 -18.32
C PHE A 94 -5.26 -10.03 -19.77
N TYR A 95 -4.52 -9.11 -20.42
CA TYR A 95 -4.14 -9.30 -21.83
C TYR A 95 -3.04 -10.34 -22.03
N ALA A 96 -2.18 -10.57 -21.03
CA ALA A 96 -1.19 -11.64 -21.06
C ALA A 96 -1.86 -13.04 -20.98
N SER A 97 -2.92 -13.16 -20.17
CA SER A 97 -3.68 -14.40 -19.98
C SER A 97 -4.78 -14.62 -21.03
N TYR A 98 -5.22 -13.57 -21.75
CA TYR A 98 -6.29 -13.66 -22.73
C TYR A 98 -5.97 -14.58 -23.92
N LYS A 99 -6.92 -15.48 -24.23
CA LYS A 99 -6.83 -16.45 -25.34
C LYS A 99 -7.87 -16.15 -26.42
N LEU A 100 -7.45 -16.18 -27.68
CA LEU A 100 -8.33 -16.14 -28.85
C LEU A 100 -9.07 -17.48 -29.01
N ASP A 101 -10.09 -17.54 -29.88
CA ASP A 101 -10.89 -18.77 -30.08
C ASP A 101 -10.06 -19.96 -30.62
N ASP A 102 -8.90 -19.69 -31.21
CA ASP A 102 -7.93 -20.71 -31.65
C ASP A 102 -6.92 -21.09 -30.56
N PHE A 103 -7.18 -20.67 -29.31
CA PHE A 103 -6.34 -20.86 -28.12
C PHE A 103 -4.97 -20.20 -28.20
N THR A 104 -4.72 -19.34 -29.20
CA THR A 104 -3.49 -18.55 -29.25
C THR A 104 -3.61 -17.31 -28.38
N SER A 105 -2.49 -16.90 -27.78
CA SER A 105 -2.42 -15.63 -27.03
C SER A 105 -2.32 -14.45 -27.99
N LEU A 106 -2.77 -13.28 -27.53
CA LEU A 106 -2.48 -12.02 -28.21
C LEU A 106 -0.96 -11.84 -28.37
N LYS A 107 -0.54 -11.25 -29.48
CA LYS A 107 0.89 -10.94 -29.69
C LYS A 107 1.36 -9.88 -28.67
N PRO A 108 2.64 -9.92 -28.22
CA PRO A 108 3.16 -8.97 -27.22
C PRO A 108 2.94 -7.51 -27.60
N GLU A 109 3.08 -7.16 -28.88
CA GLU A 109 2.87 -5.78 -29.35
C GLU A 109 1.40 -5.34 -29.19
N LYS A 110 0.45 -6.28 -29.29
CA LYS A 110 -0.98 -5.99 -29.09
C LYS A 110 -1.37 -5.99 -27.62
N GLN A 111 -0.72 -6.78 -26.78
CA GLN A 111 -0.89 -6.71 -25.34
C GLN A 111 -0.47 -5.32 -24.82
N ASP A 112 0.73 -4.86 -25.19
CA ASP A 112 1.24 -3.54 -24.82
C ASP A 112 0.34 -2.39 -25.33
N GLU A 113 -0.16 -2.48 -26.57
CA GLU A 113 -1.12 -1.51 -27.11
C GLU A 113 -2.42 -1.46 -26.29
N TYR A 114 -2.97 -2.62 -25.90
CA TYR A 114 -4.22 -2.69 -25.14
C TYR A 114 -4.07 -2.27 -23.68
N VAL A 115 -2.93 -2.56 -23.05
CA VAL A 115 -2.59 -2.04 -21.71
C VAL A 115 -2.54 -0.51 -21.74
N LYS A 116 -1.81 0.08 -22.69
CA LYS A 116 -1.71 1.53 -22.85
C LYS A 116 -3.06 2.20 -23.11
N ASN A 117 -3.93 1.53 -23.88
CA ASN A 117 -5.30 2.00 -24.11
C ASN A 117 -6.16 1.97 -22.84
N ALA A 118 -6.05 0.92 -22.02
CA ALA A 118 -6.78 0.79 -20.75
C ALA A 118 -6.32 1.86 -19.74
N GLN A 119 -5.01 2.02 -19.55
CA GLN A 119 -4.41 3.06 -18.70
C GLN A 119 -4.88 4.46 -19.11
N MET A 120 -4.91 4.73 -20.41
CA MET A 120 -5.36 6.00 -20.94
C MET A 120 -6.87 6.24 -20.75
N LEU A 121 -7.70 5.19 -20.80
CA LEU A 121 -9.14 5.29 -20.49
C LEU A 121 -9.40 5.55 -19.01
N TRP A 122 -8.65 4.93 -18.10
CA TRP A 122 -8.71 5.25 -16.67
C TRP A 122 -8.26 6.68 -16.37
N ALA A 123 -7.16 7.12 -16.98
CA ALA A 123 -6.68 8.49 -16.87
C ALA A 123 -7.72 9.51 -17.38
N LEU A 124 -8.39 9.18 -18.49
CA LEU A 124 -9.46 9.99 -19.06
C LEU A 124 -10.67 10.09 -18.14
N ASP A 125 -11.12 8.99 -17.53
CA ASP A 125 -12.25 8.99 -16.59
C ASP A 125 -11.96 9.87 -15.36
N ALA A 126 -10.78 9.70 -14.76
CA ALA A 126 -10.34 10.50 -13.62
C ALA A 126 -10.23 11.99 -13.97
N TYR A 127 -9.62 12.32 -15.10
CA TYR A 127 -9.50 13.69 -15.61
C TYR A 127 -10.86 14.35 -15.83
N ILE A 128 -11.83 13.64 -16.41
CA ILE A 128 -13.17 14.17 -16.66
C ILE A 128 -13.96 14.37 -15.36
N LYS A 129 -13.82 13.46 -14.38
CA LYS A 129 -14.46 13.60 -13.07
C LYS A 129 -13.96 14.85 -12.34
N ASP A 130 -12.65 15.08 -12.35
CA ASP A 130 -12.02 16.23 -11.69
C ASP A 130 -12.32 17.56 -12.42
N MET A 131 -12.31 17.55 -13.76
CA MET A 131 -12.70 18.74 -14.52
C MET A 131 -14.18 19.11 -14.35
N LYS A 132 -15.07 18.11 -14.19
CA LYS A 132 -16.49 18.34 -13.88
C LYS A 132 -16.69 18.92 -12.48
N SER A 133 -15.98 18.43 -11.47
CA SER A 133 -16.06 18.98 -10.10
C SER A 133 -15.54 20.43 -10.08
N PHE A 134 -14.39 20.67 -10.71
CA PHE A 134 -13.75 21.98 -10.78
C PHE A 134 -14.60 23.03 -11.51
N ARG A 135 -15.24 22.68 -12.64
CA ARG A 135 -16.11 23.61 -13.38
C ARG A 135 -17.45 23.85 -12.67
N LYS A 136 -18.02 22.84 -12.00
CA LYS A 136 -19.24 23.00 -11.18
C LYS A 136 -19.01 23.97 -10.01
N ALA A 137 -17.87 23.88 -9.34
CA ALA A 137 -17.50 24.79 -8.24
C ALA A 137 -17.39 26.26 -8.66
N ARG A 138 -17.29 26.55 -9.98
CA ARG A 138 -17.14 27.90 -10.54
C ARG A 138 -18.30 28.31 -11.46
N GLY A 139 -19.41 27.57 -11.47
CA GLY A 139 -20.60 27.88 -12.27
C GLY A 139 -20.41 27.77 -13.79
N GLY A 140 -19.38 27.06 -14.26
CA GLY A 140 -19.03 26.96 -15.67
C GLY A 140 -19.77 25.85 -16.44
N SER A 141 -19.95 26.05 -17.75
CA SER A 141 -20.55 25.05 -18.64
C SER A 141 -19.68 23.78 -18.79
N ILE A 142 -20.33 22.62 -18.67
CA ILE A 142 -19.73 21.28 -18.76
C ILE A 142 -19.60 20.73 -20.19
N THR A 143 -20.21 21.39 -21.18
CA THR A 143 -20.37 20.85 -22.54
C THR A 143 -19.06 20.76 -23.32
N LYS A 144 -18.08 21.62 -23.02
CA LYS A 144 -16.77 21.65 -23.71
C LYS A 144 -15.72 20.71 -23.12
N ILE A 145 -15.95 20.12 -21.95
CA ILE A 145 -14.96 19.26 -21.26
C ILE A 145 -14.56 18.06 -22.12
N TRP A 146 -15.52 17.45 -22.83
CA TRP A 146 -15.26 16.31 -23.70
C TRP A 146 -14.46 16.68 -24.96
N GLN A 147 -14.63 17.90 -25.46
CA GLN A 147 -13.85 18.40 -26.59
C GLN A 147 -12.40 18.65 -26.16
N ASP A 148 -12.21 19.27 -24.99
CA ASP A 148 -10.90 19.52 -24.39
C ASP A 148 -10.18 18.19 -24.07
N ALA A 149 -10.91 17.22 -23.50
CA ALA A 149 -10.38 15.90 -23.17
C ALA A 149 -10.00 15.07 -24.41
N ALA A 150 -10.83 15.12 -25.47
CA ALA A 150 -10.52 14.45 -26.73
C ALA A 150 -9.29 15.07 -27.41
N GLN A 151 -9.15 16.39 -27.36
CA GLN A 151 -7.98 17.09 -27.86
C GLN A 151 -6.72 16.73 -27.05
N ALA A 152 -6.79 16.71 -25.72
CA ALA A 152 -5.68 16.29 -24.86
C ALA A 152 -5.27 14.84 -25.11
N CYS A 153 -6.23 13.92 -25.24
CA CYS A 153 -5.99 12.51 -25.59
C CYS A 153 -5.33 12.38 -26.97
N LYS A 154 -5.73 13.20 -27.95
CA LYS A 154 -5.08 13.22 -29.28
C LYS A 154 -3.62 13.70 -29.23
N GLU A 155 -3.32 14.67 -28.37
CA GLU A 155 -1.97 15.27 -28.24
C GLU A 155 -0.97 14.38 -27.51
N VAL A 156 -1.42 13.53 -26.59
CA VAL A 156 -0.55 12.60 -25.84
C VAL A 156 -0.38 11.24 -26.52
N LYS A 157 -1.06 11.03 -27.66
CA LYS A 157 -1.09 9.76 -28.40
C LYS A 157 0.31 9.19 -28.67
N ASP A 158 1.21 10.00 -29.23
CA ASP A 158 2.56 9.56 -29.60
C ASP A 158 3.49 9.44 -28.38
N TYR A 159 3.18 10.15 -27.29
CA TYR A 159 3.96 10.10 -26.04
C TYR A 159 3.67 8.83 -25.24
N VAL A 160 2.39 8.46 -25.14
CA VAL A 160 1.93 7.25 -24.41
C VAL A 160 1.98 6.01 -25.31
N GLY A 161 1.79 6.18 -26.63
CA GLY A 161 1.69 5.07 -27.59
C GLY A 161 0.31 4.41 -27.65
N HIS A 162 -0.77 5.13 -27.29
CA HIS A 162 -2.13 4.59 -27.32
C HIS A 162 -2.78 4.72 -28.72
N THR A 163 -3.83 3.95 -28.98
CA THR A 163 -4.59 3.93 -30.25
C THR A 163 -6.06 4.37 -30.12
N LEU A 164 -6.43 4.97 -28.98
CA LEU A 164 -7.77 5.50 -28.72
C LEU A 164 -8.28 6.53 -29.77
N PRO A 165 -9.62 6.66 -29.95
CA PRO A 165 -10.22 7.61 -30.87
C PRO A 165 -9.99 9.07 -30.47
N GLY A 166 -9.58 9.94 -31.40
CA GLY A 166 -9.35 11.36 -31.15
C GLY A 166 -10.59 12.27 -31.25
N THR A 167 -11.79 11.71 -31.35
CA THR A 167 -13.05 12.49 -31.44
C THR A 167 -13.87 12.28 -30.17
N ASP A 168 -14.45 13.36 -29.63
CA ASP A 168 -15.26 13.38 -28.41
C ASP A 168 -16.35 12.28 -28.37
N ARG A 169 -17.13 12.14 -29.45
CA ARG A 169 -18.23 11.17 -29.55
C ARG A 169 -17.74 9.73 -29.40
N ARG A 170 -16.74 9.34 -30.21
CA ARG A 170 -16.19 7.98 -30.20
C ARG A 170 -15.44 7.67 -28.92
N LEU A 171 -14.75 8.66 -28.35
CA LEU A 171 -14.00 8.48 -27.11
C LEU A 171 -14.96 8.27 -25.92
N ARG A 172 -16.09 8.99 -25.92
CA ARG A 172 -17.15 8.81 -24.92
C ARG A 172 -17.88 7.47 -25.06
N GLU A 173 -18.21 7.05 -26.28
CA GLU A 173 -18.75 5.71 -26.56
C GLU A 173 -17.79 4.64 -26.02
N LYS A 174 -16.50 4.73 -26.36
CA LYS A 174 -15.49 3.75 -25.95
C LYS A 174 -15.26 3.70 -24.45
N LEU A 175 -15.25 4.86 -23.77
CA LEU A 175 -15.16 4.89 -22.31
C LEU A 175 -16.39 4.28 -21.64
N SER A 176 -17.59 4.53 -22.18
CA SER A 176 -18.82 3.95 -21.65
C SER A 176 -18.83 2.43 -21.76
N GLU A 177 -18.46 1.88 -22.92
CA GLU A 177 -18.33 0.43 -23.13
C GLU A 177 -17.29 -0.17 -22.16
N PHE A 178 -16.14 0.48 -22.02
CA PHE A 178 -15.07 0.01 -21.13
C PHE A 178 -15.49 -0.01 -19.66
N LEU A 179 -16.24 0.97 -19.19
CA LEU A 179 -16.76 1.00 -17.81
C LEU A 179 -17.82 -0.09 -17.56
N GLU A 180 -18.52 -0.56 -18.59
CA GLU A 180 -19.56 -1.58 -18.48
C GLU A 180 -19.02 -3.01 -18.59
N GLN A 181 -18.11 -3.25 -19.54
CA GLN A 181 -17.65 -4.59 -19.91
C GLN A 181 -16.16 -4.83 -19.57
N GLY A 182 -15.43 -3.82 -19.12
CA GLY A 182 -14.03 -3.90 -18.72
C GLY A 182 -13.05 -4.08 -19.88
N TYR A 183 -11.93 -4.77 -19.61
CA TYR A 183 -10.79 -4.90 -20.52
C TYR A 183 -11.13 -5.59 -21.86
N ILE A 184 -12.15 -6.45 -21.92
CA ILE A 184 -12.51 -7.19 -23.14
C ILE A 184 -12.86 -6.29 -24.34
N VAL A 185 -13.39 -5.08 -24.07
CA VAL A 185 -13.85 -4.12 -25.09
C VAL A 185 -12.72 -3.62 -26.00
N LEU A 186 -11.48 -3.70 -25.53
CA LEU A 186 -10.32 -3.28 -26.31
C LEU A 186 -9.84 -4.39 -27.27
N VAL A 187 -10.27 -5.64 -27.08
CA VAL A 187 -9.94 -6.75 -27.98
C VAL A 187 -10.78 -6.66 -29.26
N SER A 188 -10.12 -6.65 -30.41
CA SER A 188 -10.79 -6.53 -31.72
C SER A 188 -11.48 -7.83 -32.16
N GLU A 189 -12.77 -7.78 -32.46
CA GLU A 189 -13.53 -8.92 -33.04
C GLU A 189 -13.04 -9.41 -34.41
N LYS A 190 -12.17 -8.65 -35.09
CA LYS A 190 -11.57 -9.05 -36.38
C LYS A 190 -10.56 -10.20 -36.27
N PHE A 191 -10.11 -10.54 -35.07
CA PHE A 191 -9.27 -11.73 -34.88
C PHE A 191 -10.08 -12.99 -35.24
N GLY A 192 -9.59 -13.79 -36.20
CA GLY A 192 -10.23 -15.04 -36.64
C GLY A 192 -11.16 -14.96 -37.87
N ASN A 193 -11.27 -13.81 -38.57
CA ASN A 193 -12.08 -13.67 -39.81
C ASN A 193 -13.57 -14.05 -39.66
N LYS A 194 -14.18 -13.84 -38.50
CA LYS A 194 -15.59 -14.19 -38.21
C LYS A 194 -16.61 -13.51 -39.16
N ASN A 195 -16.30 -12.35 -39.75
CA ASN A 195 -17.22 -11.57 -40.59
C ASN A 195 -17.34 -12.01 -42.07
N SER A 196 -16.47 -12.89 -42.59
CA SER A 196 -16.37 -13.17 -44.04
C SER A 196 -16.53 -14.64 -44.44
N VAL A 197 -17.24 -15.45 -43.65
CA VAL A 197 -17.36 -16.90 -43.88
C VAL A 197 -18.33 -17.21 -45.04
N ALA A 198 -17.81 -17.83 -46.11
CA ALA A 198 -18.54 -18.14 -47.33
C ALA A 198 -19.37 -19.45 -47.29
N VAL A 199 -18.97 -20.42 -46.45
CA VAL A 199 -19.69 -21.69 -46.23
C VAL A 199 -20.44 -21.56 -44.90
N LYS A 200 -21.77 -21.47 -44.95
CA LYS A 200 -22.60 -21.07 -43.80
C LYS A 200 -23.50 -22.19 -43.27
N ASP A 201 -23.81 -23.18 -44.10
CA ASP A 201 -24.73 -24.26 -43.74
C ASP A 201 -24.07 -25.65 -43.71
N ASN A 202 -24.71 -26.58 -43.00
CA ASN A 202 -24.20 -27.95 -42.81
C ASN A 202 -24.17 -28.76 -44.11
N GLN A 203 -25.00 -28.43 -45.11
CA GLN A 203 -25.04 -29.15 -46.39
C GLN A 203 -23.84 -28.78 -47.27
N GLN A 204 -23.50 -27.49 -47.32
CA GLN A 204 -22.31 -26.94 -47.97
C GLN A 204 -21.04 -27.52 -47.33
N GLU A 205 -20.99 -27.61 -45.99
CA GLU A 205 -19.88 -28.25 -45.28
C GLU A 205 -19.74 -29.74 -45.64
N ALA A 206 -20.85 -30.49 -45.66
CA ALA A 206 -20.83 -31.92 -45.95
C ALA A 206 -20.29 -32.22 -47.36
N VAL A 207 -20.78 -31.50 -48.38
CA VAL A 207 -20.32 -31.66 -49.76
C VAL A 207 -18.82 -31.38 -49.88
N LEU A 208 -18.36 -30.28 -49.28
CA LEU A 208 -16.95 -29.89 -49.37
C LEU A 208 -16.03 -30.83 -48.55
N ARG A 209 -16.49 -31.33 -47.39
CA ARG A 209 -15.76 -32.35 -46.59
C ARG A 209 -15.66 -33.68 -47.32
N GLU A 210 -16.69 -34.09 -48.04
CA GLU A 210 -16.68 -35.32 -48.83
C GLU A 210 -15.64 -35.22 -49.96
N LEU A 211 -15.57 -34.08 -50.66
CA LEU A 211 -14.53 -33.82 -51.66
C LEU A 211 -13.11 -33.87 -51.05
N PHE A 212 -12.92 -33.42 -49.81
CA PHE A 212 -11.63 -33.51 -49.11
C PHE A 212 -11.27 -34.93 -48.65
N ARG A 213 -12.25 -35.82 -48.46
CA ARG A 213 -12.03 -37.21 -47.99
C ARG A 213 -11.68 -38.18 -49.10
N LYS A 214 -11.91 -37.81 -50.37
CA LYS A 214 -11.58 -38.67 -51.51
C LYS A 214 -10.09 -39.02 -51.54
N TRP A 215 -9.80 -40.32 -51.67
CA TRP A 215 -8.43 -40.88 -51.71
C TRP A 215 -7.60 -40.41 -52.92
N GLN A 216 -8.26 -39.88 -53.95
CA GLN A 216 -7.65 -39.42 -55.21
C GLN A 216 -6.77 -38.17 -55.05
N GLY A 217 -6.78 -37.52 -53.89
CA GLY A 217 -5.82 -36.47 -53.56
C GLY A 217 -5.97 -35.17 -54.36
N PHE A 218 -7.19 -34.83 -54.81
CA PHE A 218 -7.46 -33.62 -55.60
C PHE A 218 -6.84 -32.36 -54.99
N ASP A 219 -6.26 -31.51 -55.82
CA ASP A 219 -5.74 -30.20 -55.42
C ASP A 219 -6.88 -29.19 -55.15
N ASN A 220 -6.54 -27.98 -54.71
CA ASN A 220 -7.55 -26.99 -54.36
C ASN A 220 -8.32 -26.42 -55.56
N VAL A 221 -7.74 -26.47 -56.76
CA VAL A 221 -8.39 -26.03 -58.01
C VAL A 221 -9.41 -27.08 -58.43
N GLN A 222 -9.01 -28.34 -58.45
CA GLN A 222 -9.86 -29.48 -58.81
C GLN A 222 -11.06 -29.63 -57.86
N ILE A 223 -10.89 -29.39 -56.57
CA ILE A 223 -12.02 -29.40 -55.61
C ILE A 223 -12.94 -28.19 -55.84
N ALA A 224 -12.41 -27.01 -56.14
CA ALA A 224 -13.24 -25.86 -56.49
C ALA A 224 -14.04 -26.15 -57.77
N ASP A 225 -13.44 -26.79 -58.78
CA ASP A 225 -14.09 -27.16 -60.04
C ASP A 225 -15.19 -28.21 -59.87
N GLN A 226 -15.08 -29.08 -58.86
CA GLN A 226 -16.16 -30.04 -58.53
C GLN A 226 -17.23 -29.45 -57.61
N TYR A 227 -16.86 -28.55 -56.69
CA TYR A 227 -17.79 -27.91 -55.77
C TYR A 227 -18.65 -26.84 -56.45
N ASN A 228 -18.04 -25.99 -57.30
CA ASN A 228 -18.71 -24.82 -57.87
C ASN A 228 -19.89 -25.12 -58.80
N PRO A 229 -19.91 -26.19 -59.61
CA PRO A 229 -21.08 -26.59 -60.38
C PRO A 229 -22.27 -26.98 -59.49
N VAL A 230 -22.01 -27.71 -58.41
CA VAL A 230 -23.02 -28.09 -57.41
C VAL A 230 -23.52 -26.86 -56.65
N ALA A 231 -22.60 -25.99 -56.25
CA ALA A 231 -22.93 -24.72 -55.60
C ALA A 231 -23.81 -23.85 -56.48
N LYS A 232 -23.52 -23.72 -57.77
CA LYS A 232 -24.36 -22.97 -58.72
C LYS A 232 -25.75 -23.61 -58.89
N ALA A 233 -25.84 -24.93 -58.97
CA ALA A 233 -27.11 -25.64 -59.10
C ALA A 233 -28.01 -25.51 -57.86
N LEU A 234 -27.41 -25.36 -56.67
CA LEU A 234 -28.11 -25.25 -55.39
C LEU A 234 -28.21 -23.81 -54.86
N GLY A 235 -27.74 -22.81 -55.60
CA GLY A 235 -27.77 -21.39 -55.21
C GLY A 235 -26.76 -20.99 -54.12
N TRP A 236 -25.72 -21.79 -53.90
CA TRP A 236 -24.67 -21.54 -52.93
C TRP A 236 -23.56 -20.62 -53.48
N ALA A 237 -22.82 -19.98 -52.58
CA ALA A 237 -21.67 -19.17 -52.94
C ALA A 237 -20.55 -20.04 -53.52
N THR A 238 -20.03 -19.67 -54.69
CA THR A 238 -18.88 -20.35 -55.30
C THR A 238 -17.60 -20.08 -54.51
N LEU A 239 -16.71 -21.06 -54.44
CA LEU A 239 -15.44 -20.99 -53.74
C LEU A 239 -14.27 -20.80 -54.72
N SER A 240 -13.34 -19.93 -54.33
CA SER A 240 -12.04 -19.86 -55.00
C SER A 240 -11.13 -21.01 -54.54
N PRO A 241 -10.12 -21.42 -55.33
CA PRO A 241 -9.13 -22.40 -54.90
C PRO A 241 -8.45 -22.04 -53.57
N ASN A 242 -8.19 -20.74 -53.32
CA ASN A 242 -7.65 -20.28 -52.04
C ASN A 242 -8.64 -20.50 -50.88
N SER A 243 -9.93 -20.22 -51.11
CA SER A 243 -10.98 -20.48 -50.12
C SER A 243 -11.08 -21.97 -49.79
N VAL A 244 -11.02 -22.84 -50.80
CA VAL A 244 -10.98 -24.29 -50.63
C VAL A 244 -9.75 -24.71 -49.82
N GLY A 245 -8.57 -24.13 -50.09
CA GLY A 245 -7.35 -24.38 -49.32
C GLY A 245 -7.48 -24.02 -47.83
N ASN A 246 -8.18 -22.93 -47.51
CA ASN A 246 -8.45 -22.54 -46.13
C ASN A 246 -9.39 -23.53 -45.42
N TYR A 247 -10.47 -23.97 -46.09
CA TYR A 247 -11.36 -25.00 -45.53
C TYR A 247 -10.66 -26.36 -45.38
N ARG A 248 -9.77 -26.73 -46.31
CA ARG A 248 -8.97 -27.95 -46.21
C ARG A 248 -8.09 -27.93 -44.96
N LYS A 249 -7.45 -26.79 -44.65
CA LYS A 249 -6.67 -26.60 -43.42
C LYS A 249 -7.55 -26.63 -42.18
N LYS A 250 -8.72 -25.97 -42.21
CA LYS A 250 -9.66 -25.91 -41.08
C LYS A 250 -10.19 -27.30 -40.69
N TRP A 251 -10.46 -28.17 -41.66
CA TRP A 251 -11.06 -29.48 -41.41
C TRP A 251 -10.09 -30.66 -41.55
N SER A 252 -8.78 -30.41 -41.65
CA SER A 252 -7.77 -31.44 -41.85
C SER A 252 -7.82 -32.55 -40.78
N THR A 253 -8.22 -32.21 -39.55
CA THR A 253 -8.43 -33.15 -38.44
C THR A 253 -9.42 -34.26 -38.74
N ASN A 254 -10.41 -33.99 -39.59
CA ASN A 254 -11.51 -34.93 -39.87
C ASN A 254 -11.46 -35.52 -41.29
N THR A 255 -10.48 -35.12 -42.11
CA THR A 255 -10.43 -35.45 -43.55
C THR A 255 -9.10 -36.05 -43.98
N ILE A 256 -7.99 -35.76 -43.29
CA ILE A 256 -6.65 -36.22 -43.72
C ILE A 256 -6.44 -37.73 -43.50
N SER A 257 -7.09 -38.32 -42.48
CA SER A 257 -7.03 -39.76 -42.21
C SER A 257 -7.63 -40.58 -43.36
N PHE A 258 -8.64 -40.05 -44.03
CA PHE A 258 -9.30 -40.66 -45.19
C PHE A 258 -8.55 -40.42 -46.50
N SER A 259 -7.99 -39.22 -46.71
CA SER A 259 -7.35 -38.85 -47.97
C SER A 259 -5.86 -39.22 -48.07
N LYS A 260 -5.12 -39.19 -46.95
CA LYS A 260 -3.67 -39.45 -46.89
C LYS A 260 -3.29 -40.56 -45.91
N GLY A 261 -4.27 -41.20 -45.29
CA GLY A 261 -4.09 -42.33 -44.39
C GLY A 261 -3.86 -41.93 -42.92
N ILE A 262 -4.06 -42.90 -42.04
CA ILE A 262 -3.93 -42.77 -40.58
C ILE A 262 -2.50 -42.35 -40.17
N LYS A 263 -1.47 -42.84 -40.87
CA LYS A 263 -0.07 -42.52 -40.54
C LYS A 263 0.27 -41.03 -40.74
N GLU A 264 -0.25 -40.40 -41.79
CA GLU A 264 -0.07 -38.95 -42.04
C GLU A 264 -0.91 -38.12 -41.05
N PHE A 265 -2.11 -38.61 -40.69
CA PHE A 265 -2.93 -38.03 -39.63
C PHE A 265 -2.19 -38.05 -38.29
N ASP A 266 -1.60 -39.18 -37.92
CA ASP A 266 -0.85 -39.35 -36.68
C ASP A 266 0.38 -38.44 -36.63
N ASN A 267 1.13 -38.35 -37.73
CA ASN A 267 2.36 -37.55 -37.81
C ASN A 267 2.11 -36.03 -37.83
N LYS A 268 1.01 -35.55 -38.43
CA LYS A 268 0.80 -34.10 -38.65
C LYS A 268 -0.34 -33.49 -37.85
N ILE A 269 -1.36 -34.25 -37.48
CA ILE A 269 -2.57 -33.74 -36.83
C ILE A 269 -2.81 -34.32 -35.43
N LYS A 270 -2.73 -35.65 -35.25
CA LYS A 270 -2.91 -36.32 -33.94
C LYS A 270 -1.69 -36.21 -33.03
N MET A 271 -0.56 -35.73 -33.56
CA MET A 271 0.62 -35.39 -32.78
C MET A 271 0.26 -34.30 -31.76
N GLN A 272 -0.12 -34.70 -30.54
CA GLN A 272 -0.51 -33.80 -29.45
C GLN A 272 0.66 -32.90 -29.01
N ILE A 273 1.89 -33.38 -29.20
CA ILE A 273 3.12 -32.62 -28.97
C ILE A 273 3.70 -32.24 -30.33
N LYS A 274 3.28 -31.11 -30.89
CA LYS A 274 4.02 -30.48 -31.98
C LYS A 274 5.35 -30.00 -31.41
N ARG A 275 6.48 -30.39 -32.02
CA ARG A 275 7.81 -29.90 -31.62
C ARG A 275 7.76 -28.36 -31.61
N LYS A 276 7.79 -27.75 -30.43
CA LYS A 276 7.88 -26.30 -30.24
C LYS A 276 9.34 -26.00 -29.93
N ALA A 277 9.92 -25.02 -30.62
CA ALA A 277 11.29 -24.60 -30.35
C ALA A 277 11.41 -24.23 -28.86
N PRO A 278 12.44 -24.71 -28.13
CA PRO A 278 12.60 -24.44 -26.72
C PRO A 278 12.54 -22.94 -26.39
N GLU A 279 11.82 -22.59 -25.32
CA GLU A 279 11.62 -21.21 -24.84
C GLU A 279 12.87 -20.65 -24.12
N TYR A 280 13.84 -21.52 -23.80
CA TYR A 280 15.14 -21.17 -23.26
C TYR A 280 16.25 -21.80 -24.11
N ALA A 281 17.37 -21.09 -24.24
CA ALA A 281 18.53 -21.60 -24.97
C ALA A 281 19.00 -22.96 -24.42
N MET A 282 19.05 -23.96 -25.30
CA MET A 282 19.53 -25.33 -25.04
C MET A 282 18.78 -26.14 -23.97
N ALA A 283 17.47 -25.92 -23.75
CA ALA A 283 16.72 -26.71 -22.77
C ALA A 283 16.65 -28.22 -23.11
N TYR A 284 16.78 -28.59 -24.40
CA TYR A 284 16.98 -29.97 -24.85
C TYR A 284 17.86 -30.00 -26.09
N TRP A 285 18.93 -30.80 -26.06
CA TRP A 285 19.68 -31.21 -27.25
C TRP A 285 19.35 -32.66 -27.59
N THR A 286 18.24 -32.88 -28.29
CA THR A 286 17.86 -34.21 -28.77
C THR A 286 17.85 -34.20 -30.29
N LEU A 287 18.96 -34.58 -30.89
CA LEU A 287 18.97 -34.99 -32.29
C LEU A 287 18.43 -36.40 -32.33
N SER A 288 17.23 -36.58 -32.89
CA SER A 288 16.58 -37.89 -32.90
C SER A 288 17.25 -38.90 -33.84
N ASP A 289 18.22 -38.47 -34.66
CA ASP A 289 18.87 -39.27 -35.70
C ASP A 289 20.40 -39.04 -35.85
N GLY A 290 21.02 -38.22 -34.99
CA GLY A 290 22.48 -37.94 -35.01
C GLY A 290 22.95 -37.06 -36.18
N ILE A 291 22.03 -36.45 -36.93
CA ILE A 291 22.30 -35.53 -38.05
C ILE A 291 21.69 -34.17 -37.72
N ILE A 292 22.42 -33.08 -37.98
CA ILE A 292 21.92 -31.71 -37.77
C ILE A 292 21.16 -31.27 -39.04
N ASP A 293 19.84 -31.16 -38.96
CA ASP A 293 19.05 -30.65 -40.08
C ASP A 293 19.11 -29.11 -40.19
N ALA A 294 18.66 -28.58 -41.33
CA ALA A 294 18.73 -27.13 -41.60
C ALA A 294 17.88 -26.29 -40.61
N ALA A 295 16.84 -26.85 -40.01
CA ALA A 295 16.02 -26.16 -39.01
C ALA A 295 16.67 -26.20 -37.63
N GLU A 296 17.37 -27.28 -37.29
CA GLU A 296 18.16 -27.45 -36.08
C GLU A 296 19.39 -26.53 -36.06
N ALA A 297 20.08 -26.37 -37.19
CA ALA A 297 21.19 -25.42 -37.33
C ALA A 297 20.76 -23.96 -37.08
N ILE A 298 19.59 -23.55 -37.61
CA ILE A 298 19.02 -22.21 -37.39
C ILE A 298 18.64 -22.00 -35.91
N ALA A 299 18.12 -23.04 -35.25
CA ALA A 299 17.78 -22.97 -33.82
C ALA A 299 19.03 -22.82 -32.95
N ILE A 300 20.11 -23.55 -33.26
CA ILE A 300 21.39 -23.46 -32.56
C ILE A 300 22.01 -22.07 -32.72
N GLU A 301 22.00 -21.50 -33.93
CA GLU A 301 22.49 -20.14 -34.19
C GLU A 301 21.72 -19.08 -33.38
N LYS A 302 20.39 -19.22 -33.28
CA LYS A 302 19.55 -18.34 -32.46
C LYS A 302 19.94 -18.41 -30.97
N TYR A 303 20.25 -19.60 -30.45
CA TYR A 303 20.64 -19.78 -29.05
C TYR A 303 22.03 -19.22 -28.72
N ILE A 304 22.99 -19.38 -29.63
CA ILE A 304 24.30 -18.74 -29.53
C ILE A 304 24.15 -17.21 -29.45
N ASN A 305 23.29 -16.62 -30.30
CA ASN A 305 23.05 -15.18 -30.31
C ASN A 305 22.41 -14.67 -29.00
N GLN A 306 21.50 -15.44 -28.40
CA GLN A 306 20.90 -15.09 -27.11
C GLN A 306 21.94 -15.11 -25.98
N ILE A 307 22.74 -16.17 -25.87
CA ILE A 307 23.78 -16.30 -24.84
C ILE A 307 24.83 -15.18 -24.98
N ASN A 308 25.21 -14.81 -26.22
CA ASN A 308 26.10 -13.68 -26.47
C ASN A 308 25.48 -12.31 -26.10
N THR A 309 24.17 -12.15 -26.31
CA THR A 309 23.46 -10.93 -25.90
C THR A 309 23.42 -10.80 -24.38
N GLU A 310 23.09 -11.87 -23.66
CA GLU A 310 23.11 -11.92 -22.19
C GLU A 310 24.51 -11.61 -21.63
N GLN A 311 25.57 -12.14 -22.25
CA GLN A 311 26.95 -11.80 -21.91
C GLN A 311 27.29 -10.32 -22.15
N SER A 312 26.79 -9.72 -23.22
CA SER A 312 26.95 -8.28 -23.49
C SER A 312 26.27 -7.42 -22.41
N ASP A 313 25.03 -7.74 -22.04
CA ASP A 313 24.28 -6.97 -21.02
C ASP A 313 24.96 -7.07 -19.65
N LEU A 314 25.39 -8.27 -19.27
CA LEU A 314 26.14 -8.49 -18.02
C LEU A 314 27.49 -7.77 -18.02
N SER A 315 28.13 -7.62 -19.19
CA SER A 315 29.37 -6.83 -19.33
C SER A 315 29.14 -5.36 -19.01
N GLN A 316 28.05 -4.78 -19.52
CA GLN A 316 27.71 -3.39 -19.22
C GLN A 316 27.44 -3.19 -17.72
N LYS A 317 26.65 -4.08 -17.12
CA LYS A 317 26.37 -4.07 -15.68
C LYS A 317 27.65 -4.19 -14.85
N TYR A 318 28.56 -5.09 -15.24
CA TYR A 318 29.86 -5.23 -14.60
C TYR A 318 30.68 -3.94 -14.68
N GLN A 319 30.79 -3.32 -15.85
CA GLN A 319 31.54 -2.06 -15.99
C GLN A 319 30.99 -0.95 -15.11
N ILE A 320 29.66 -0.81 -15.00
CA ILE A 320 29.04 0.21 -14.15
C ILE A 320 29.41 -0.01 -12.68
N ILE A 321 29.24 -1.22 -12.17
CA ILE A 321 29.46 -1.53 -10.75
C ILE A 321 30.95 -1.52 -10.41
N TYR A 322 31.79 -2.11 -11.27
CA TYR A 322 33.22 -2.25 -11.03
C TYR A 322 33.96 -0.90 -11.03
N ASN A 323 33.51 0.03 -11.87
CA ASN A 323 34.08 1.37 -11.97
C ASN A 323 33.49 2.36 -10.94
N ASP A 324 32.54 1.97 -10.09
CA ASP A 324 32.08 2.83 -9.00
C ASP A 324 33.25 3.12 -8.03
N VAL A 325 33.46 4.41 -7.76
CA VAL A 325 34.56 4.90 -6.92
C VAL A 325 34.50 4.38 -5.48
N ASN A 326 33.31 4.02 -5.01
CA ASN A 326 33.08 3.54 -3.65
C ASN A 326 33.22 2.01 -3.54
N LEU A 327 33.38 1.29 -4.65
CA LEU A 327 33.66 -0.14 -4.60
C LEU A 327 35.16 -0.36 -4.40
N THR A 328 35.55 -0.73 -3.19
CA THR A 328 36.94 -0.96 -2.79
C THR A 328 37.11 -2.32 -2.08
N GLY A 329 38.36 -2.69 -1.73
CA GLY A 329 38.63 -3.86 -0.91
C GLY A 329 38.25 -5.21 -1.52
N SER A 330 37.89 -6.17 -0.66
CA SER A 330 37.60 -7.57 -1.03
C SER A 330 36.43 -7.69 -1.99
N SER A 331 35.37 -6.90 -1.83
CA SER A 331 34.19 -6.93 -2.69
C SER A 331 34.52 -6.58 -4.15
N LYS A 332 35.46 -5.65 -4.39
CA LYS A 332 35.95 -5.34 -5.74
C LYS A 332 36.70 -6.52 -6.36
N THR A 333 37.57 -7.17 -5.60
CA THR A 333 38.39 -8.30 -6.04
C THR A 333 37.56 -9.55 -6.31
N GLU A 334 36.57 -9.83 -5.46
CA GLU A 334 35.67 -10.96 -5.63
C GLU A 334 34.77 -10.80 -6.86
N LEU A 335 34.27 -9.59 -7.11
CA LEU A 335 33.49 -9.29 -8.31
C LEU A 335 34.33 -9.46 -9.58
N ALA A 336 35.58 -8.99 -9.59
CA ALA A 336 36.51 -9.22 -10.69
C ALA A 336 36.79 -10.70 -10.94
N THR A 337 37.00 -11.47 -9.87
CA THR A 337 37.25 -12.91 -9.96
C THR A 337 36.04 -13.66 -10.52
N ALA A 338 34.83 -13.35 -10.05
CA ALA A 338 33.60 -13.98 -10.54
C ALA A 338 33.29 -13.63 -12.00
N TRP A 339 33.60 -12.40 -12.43
CA TRP A 339 33.50 -12.00 -13.83
C TRP A 339 34.48 -12.76 -14.73
N GLY A 340 35.73 -12.90 -14.28
CA GLY A 340 36.84 -13.45 -15.06
C GLY A 340 37.45 -12.36 -15.93
N THR A 341 38.38 -11.57 -15.39
CA THR A 341 38.96 -10.34 -15.99
C THR A 341 39.63 -10.50 -17.36
N SER A 342 39.77 -11.72 -17.88
CA SER A 342 40.31 -11.99 -19.20
C SER A 342 39.62 -13.18 -19.88
N VAL A 343 39.28 -13.00 -21.15
CA VAL A 343 38.74 -14.04 -22.05
C VAL A 343 39.76 -15.16 -22.32
N ALA A 344 41.03 -14.98 -21.90
CA ALA A 344 42.12 -15.92 -22.08
C ALA A 344 42.36 -16.84 -20.85
N SER A 345 41.94 -16.45 -19.64
CA SER A 345 42.21 -17.24 -18.42
C SER A 345 41.31 -18.45 -18.24
N GLY A 346 40.16 -18.52 -18.94
CA GLY A 346 39.26 -19.68 -18.89
C GLY A 346 38.58 -19.90 -17.53
N THR A 347 38.56 -18.89 -16.65
CA THR A 347 37.97 -18.90 -15.31
C THR A 347 36.85 -17.86 -15.19
N GLY A 348 35.95 -18.03 -14.21
CA GLY A 348 34.80 -17.14 -14.00
C GLY A 348 33.74 -17.24 -15.09
N TYR A 349 32.77 -16.32 -15.06
CA TYR A 349 31.65 -16.28 -16.01
C TYR A 349 32.10 -16.19 -17.47
N LEU A 350 33.02 -15.27 -17.80
CA LEU A 350 33.52 -15.10 -19.18
C LEU A 350 34.24 -16.36 -19.70
N GLY A 351 34.99 -17.04 -18.83
CA GLY A 351 35.65 -18.29 -19.17
C GLY A 351 34.68 -19.43 -19.45
N ALA A 352 33.64 -19.56 -18.62
CA ALA A 352 32.61 -20.58 -18.79
C ALA A 352 31.75 -20.32 -20.05
N HIS A 353 31.40 -19.05 -20.30
CA HIS A 353 30.72 -18.62 -21.52
C HIS A 353 31.50 -19.03 -22.78
N LYS A 354 32.79 -18.69 -22.85
CA LYS A 354 33.64 -19.03 -23.99
C LYS A 354 33.77 -20.54 -24.21
N LYS A 355 33.97 -21.31 -23.13
CA LYS A 355 34.09 -22.77 -23.20
C LYS A 355 32.80 -23.41 -23.74
N LEU A 356 31.66 -22.91 -23.31
CA LEU A 356 30.36 -23.34 -23.80
C LEU A 356 30.20 -23.06 -25.30
N ILE A 357 30.42 -21.81 -25.71
CA ILE A 357 30.31 -21.41 -27.13
C ILE A 357 31.24 -22.25 -28.03
N ASN A 358 32.48 -22.47 -27.60
CA ASN A 358 33.43 -23.31 -28.36
C ASN A 358 33.00 -24.78 -28.45
N SER A 359 32.46 -25.33 -27.36
CA SER A 359 31.95 -26.71 -27.32
C SER A 359 30.78 -26.89 -28.29
N ILE A 360 29.86 -25.92 -28.30
CA ILE A 360 28.73 -25.88 -29.26
C ILE A 360 29.26 -25.78 -30.70
N PHE A 361 30.20 -24.88 -30.98
CA PHE A 361 30.77 -24.74 -32.33
C PHE A 361 31.49 -26.01 -32.81
N THR A 362 32.19 -26.70 -31.92
CA THR A 362 32.89 -27.95 -32.26
C THR A 362 31.90 -29.03 -32.67
N ALA A 363 30.82 -29.16 -31.91
CA ALA A 363 29.83 -30.19 -32.10
C ALA A 363 28.85 -29.94 -33.26
N ILE A 364 28.87 -28.76 -33.90
CA ILE A 364 28.08 -28.49 -35.12
C ILE A 364 28.94 -28.47 -36.38
N ALA A 365 30.26 -28.60 -36.25
CA ALA A 365 31.21 -28.34 -37.34
C ALA A 365 31.10 -29.35 -38.50
N ASP A 366 30.76 -30.60 -38.22
CA ASP A 366 30.66 -31.68 -39.22
C ASP A 366 29.21 -32.00 -39.64
N GLY A 367 28.24 -31.22 -39.15
CA GLY A 367 26.81 -31.41 -39.41
C GLY A 367 26.22 -32.67 -38.76
N LYS A 368 26.95 -33.29 -37.83
CA LYS A 368 26.53 -34.46 -37.05
C LYS A 368 26.81 -34.21 -35.59
N THR A 369 26.28 -35.07 -34.73
CA THR A 369 26.51 -34.96 -33.29
C THR A 369 26.69 -36.34 -32.68
N THR A 370 27.80 -36.53 -31.99
CA THR A 370 28.13 -37.74 -31.26
C THR A 370 27.69 -37.66 -29.80
N GLU A 371 27.54 -38.80 -29.12
CA GLU A 371 27.22 -38.84 -27.68
C GLU A 371 28.29 -38.12 -26.84
N THR A 372 29.55 -38.14 -27.27
CA THR A 372 30.67 -37.47 -26.60
C THR A 372 30.58 -35.95 -26.70
N GLU A 373 30.23 -35.42 -27.88
CA GLU A 373 30.06 -33.98 -28.10
C GLU A 373 28.85 -33.44 -27.32
N LYS A 374 27.76 -34.22 -27.29
CA LYS A 374 26.58 -33.88 -26.49
C LYS A 374 26.91 -33.77 -25.00
N LEU A 375 27.64 -34.74 -24.46
CA LEU A 375 28.03 -34.76 -23.06
C LEU A 375 28.98 -33.59 -22.70
N ASP A 376 29.88 -33.18 -23.61
CA ASP A 376 30.77 -32.03 -23.36
C ASP A 376 29.99 -30.72 -23.29
N VAL A 377 29.05 -30.46 -24.21
CA VAL A 377 28.22 -29.24 -24.17
C VAL A 377 27.35 -29.20 -22.92
N ASP A 378 26.71 -30.31 -22.53
CA ASP A 378 25.91 -30.39 -21.31
C ASP A 378 26.75 -30.07 -20.06
N THR A 379 27.99 -30.57 -20.04
CA THR A 379 28.96 -30.29 -18.97
C THR A 379 29.35 -28.81 -18.95
N LYS A 380 29.68 -28.21 -20.11
CA LYS A 380 30.04 -26.78 -20.17
C LYS A 380 28.86 -25.87 -19.85
N PHE A 381 27.65 -26.27 -20.23
CA PHE A 381 26.44 -25.50 -19.96
C PHE A 381 26.11 -25.48 -18.46
N THR A 382 26.29 -26.61 -17.78
CA THR A 382 26.17 -26.70 -16.33
C THR A 382 27.16 -25.76 -15.64
N ASN A 383 28.43 -25.76 -16.08
CA ASN A 383 29.45 -24.87 -15.54
C ASN A 383 29.16 -23.38 -15.82
N TYR A 384 28.64 -23.04 -17.00
CA TYR A 384 28.19 -21.68 -17.34
C TYR A 384 27.12 -21.18 -16.37
N LYS A 385 26.08 -21.98 -16.09
CA LYS A 385 25.01 -21.60 -15.15
C LYS A 385 25.52 -21.40 -13.73
N GLU A 386 26.42 -22.28 -13.28
CA GLU A 386 27.04 -22.16 -11.97
C GLU A 386 27.81 -20.85 -11.82
N GLN A 387 28.64 -20.49 -12.82
CA GLN A 387 29.41 -19.25 -12.79
C GLN A 387 28.52 -17.99 -12.93
N LEU A 388 27.43 -18.06 -13.68
CA LEU A 388 26.44 -16.98 -13.76
C LEU A 388 25.76 -16.71 -12.40
N SER A 389 25.43 -17.77 -11.67
CA SER A 389 24.88 -17.67 -10.31
C SER A 389 25.88 -16.99 -9.36
N ILE A 390 27.15 -17.43 -9.38
CA ILE A 390 28.22 -16.84 -8.58
C ILE A 390 28.42 -15.35 -8.92
N LEU A 391 28.47 -14.99 -10.20
CA LEU A 391 28.57 -13.60 -10.65
C LEU A 391 27.42 -12.74 -10.13
N THR A 392 26.19 -13.26 -10.20
CA THR A 392 24.99 -12.55 -9.74
C THR A 392 25.04 -12.28 -8.23
N ALA A 393 25.47 -13.26 -7.43
CA ALA A 393 25.68 -13.07 -6.00
C ALA A 393 26.76 -12.01 -5.70
N LYS A 394 27.85 -11.98 -6.48
CA LYS A 394 28.91 -10.97 -6.31
C LYS A 394 28.49 -9.57 -6.74
N PHE A 395 27.59 -9.42 -7.72
CA PHE A 395 26.97 -8.12 -8.00
C PHE A 395 26.21 -7.58 -6.80
N GLN A 396 25.43 -8.42 -6.13
CA GLN A 396 24.67 -7.99 -4.95
C GLN A 396 25.61 -7.54 -3.81
N ASN A 397 26.65 -8.32 -3.52
CA ASN A 397 27.63 -7.96 -2.49
C ASN A 397 28.34 -6.65 -2.80
N ALA A 398 28.72 -6.41 -4.06
CA ALA A 398 29.35 -5.17 -4.49
C ALA A 398 28.42 -3.96 -4.30
N ILE A 399 27.13 -4.09 -4.65
CA ILE A 399 26.13 -3.02 -4.45
C ILE A 399 25.95 -2.71 -2.95
N THR A 400 25.86 -3.73 -2.10
CA THR A 400 25.75 -3.55 -0.64
C THR A 400 26.99 -2.87 -0.06
N SER A 401 28.19 -3.27 -0.49
CA SER A 401 29.45 -2.65 -0.07
C SER A 401 29.53 -1.18 -0.48
N ILE A 402 29.16 -0.84 -1.72
CA ILE A 402 29.04 0.56 -2.19
C ILE A 402 28.09 1.36 -1.28
N GLY A 403 26.95 0.78 -0.91
CA GLY A 403 25.99 1.40 0.01
C GLY A 403 26.60 1.70 1.39
N ASN A 404 27.29 0.74 1.99
CA ASN A 404 27.92 0.89 3.30
C ASN A 404 29.05 1.93 3.31
N GLU A 405 29.89 1.95 2.29
CA GLU A 405 30.95 2.96 2.15
C GLU A 405 30.37 4.37 2.03
N ARG A 406 29.26 4.54 1.28
CA ARG A 406 28.56 5.82 1.17
C ARG A 406 27.97 6.30 2.51
N ILE A 407 27.51 5.38 3.36
CA ILE A 407 26.98 5.70 4.70
C ILE A 407 28.11 6.06 5.67
N ASN A 408 29.19 5.29 5.67
CA ASN A 408 30.35 5.52 6.54
C ASN A 408 31.10 6.83 6.23
N ALA A 409 30.95 7.35 5.01
CA ALA A 409 31.52 8.63 4.59
C ALA A 409 30.83 9.87 5.21
N ILE A 410 29.69 9.72 5.89
CA ILE A 410 28.94 10.86 6.45
C ILE A 410 29.59 11.35 7.76
N GLN A 411 29.94 12.65 7.83
CA GLN A 411 30.51 13.31 9.00
C GLN A 411 29.70 14.57 9.34
N VAL A 412 29.15 14.64 10.56
CA VAL A 412 28.27 15.75 10.99
C VAL A 412 29.04 16.69 11.93
N GLY A 413 29.18 17.95 11.53
CA GLY A 413 29.71 19.03 12.38
C GLY A 413 28.61 19.71 13.20
N GLY A 414 28.99 20.64 14.09
CA GLY A 414 28.02 21.41 14.87
C GLY A 414 28.44 22.85 15.19
N ARG A 415 29.75 23.10 15.35
CA ARG A 415 30.32 24.44 15.62
C ARG A 415 30.43 25.27 14.35
N ASN A 416 29.95 26.52 14.39
CA ASN A 416 30.25 27.53 13.37
C ASN A 416 31.67 28.07 13.56
N LEU A 417 32.48 28.03 12.51
CA LEU A 417 33.87 28.51 12.50
C LEU A 417 34.02 29.96 12.03
N LEU A 418 32.93 30.59 11.60
CA LEU A 418 32.91 31.96 11.10
C LEU A 418 32.22 32.91 12.08
N ARG A 419 32.78 34.10 12.23
CA ARG A 419 32.36 35.19 13.11
C ARG A 419 31.44 36.18 12.43
N ASN A 420 30.59 36.84 13.21
CA ASN A 420 29.63 37.87 12.81
C ASN A 420 28.89 37.50 11.52
N THR A 421 28.17 36.37 11.56
CA THR A 421 27.61 35.75 10.36
C THR A 421 26.11 35.93 10.19
N ASN A 422 25.43 36.48 11.19
CA ASN A 422 24.04 36.94 11.12
C ASN A 422 23.92 38.47 10.94
N PHE A 423 25.03 39.21 11.02
CA PHE A 423 25.12 40.64 10.69
C PHE A 423 24.13 41.54 11.46
N GLU A 424 23.89 41.25 12.74
CA GLU A 424 22.91 41.96 13.58
C GLU A 424 23.20 43.46 13.75
N LYS A 425 24.48 43.85 13.80
CA LYS A 425 24.90 45.24 14.10
C LYS A 425 25.83 45.87 13.07
N ASN A 426 26.65 45.07 12.38
CA ASN A 426 27.67 45.53 11.43
C ASN A 426 28.21 44.35 10.59
N ILE A 427 29.21 44.60 9.75
CA ILE A 427 29.93 43.59 8.96
C ILE A 427 31.39 43.42 9.41
N ASN A 428 31.73 43.75 10.66
CA ASN A 428 33.08 43.54 11.20
C ASN A 428 33.47 42.07 11.05
N HIS A 429 34.77 41.80 10.92
CA HIS A 429 35.36 40.49 10.55
C HIS A 429 35.19 40.08 9.08
N TRP A 430 34.51 40.89 8.26
CA TRP A 430 34.39 40.66 6.82
C TRP A 430 35.04 41.79 6.04
N VAL A 431 35.83 41.43 5.04
CA VAL A 431 36.54 42.38 4.17
C VAL A 431 36.26 42.08 2.71
N SER A 432 36.30 43.10 1.85
CA SER A 432 36.31 42.90 0.41
C SER A 432 37.67 42.36 -0.03
N ASN A 433 37.71 41.54 -1.08
CA ASN A 433 38.96 41.07 -1.69
C ASN A 433 39.76 42.16 -2.44
N GLY A 434 39.40 43.44 -2.30
CA GLY A 434 40.17 44.57 -2.83
C GLY A 434 40.08 44.79 -4.33
N VAL A 435 39.17 44.10 -5.03
CA VAL A 435 38.95 44.28 -6.47
C VAL A 435 38.29 45.63 -6.75
N ALA A 436 38.88 46.43 -7.65
CA ALA A 436 38.34 47.73 -8.03
C ALA A 436 36.92 47.58 -8.63
N GLY A 437 35.96 48.33 -8.10
CA GLY A 437 34.54 48.29 -8.51
C GLY A 437 33.65 47.34 -7.70
N VAL A 438 34.21 46.67 -6.69
CA VAL A 438 33.49 45.79 -5.77
C VAL A 438 33.32 46.50 -4.43
N THR A 439 32.10 46.61 -3.94
CA THR A 439 31.81 47.21 -2.63
C THR A 439 31.02 46.26 -1.75
N ILE A 440 31.40 46.18 -0.47
CA ILE A 440 30.62 45.52 0.57
C ILE A 440 30.06 46.56 1.53
N SER A 441 28.84 46.36 2.00
CA SER A 441 28.22 47.26 2.99
C SER A 441 27.25 46.50 3.89
N TRP A 442 26.99 47.07 5.06
CA TRP A 442 25.99 46.53 5.98
C TRP A 442 24.60 47.03 5.61
N ASN A 443 23.66 46.09 5.43
CA ASN A 443 22.25 46.42 5.27
C ASN A 443 21.54 46.30 6.63
N ALA A 444 21.25 47.43 7.26
CA ALA A 444 20.63 47.49 8.58
C ALA A 444 19.18 46.97 8.62
N GLN A 445 18.43 47.12 7.52
CA GLN A 445 17.02 46.69 7.45
C GLN A 445 16.92 45.16 7.40
N GLU A 446 17.77 44.53 6.60
CA GLU A 446 17.75 43.08 6.38
C GLU A 446 18.68 42.31 7.33
N LYS A 447 19.51 43.03 8.09
CA LYS A 447 20.60 42.49 8.94
C LYS A 447 21.46 41.51 8.15
N ALA A 448 22.07 42.03 7.09
CA ALA A 448 22.77 41.22 6.09
C ALA A 448 23.98 41.98 5.54
N ILE A 449 24.98 41.24 5.07
CA ILE A 449 26.04 41.80 4.25
C ILE A 449 25.54 41.94 2.81
N PHE A 450 25.69 43.13 2.25
CA PHE A 450 25.39 43.44 0.87
C PHE A 450 26.70 43.53 0.08
N ILE A 451 26.76 42.85 -1.06
CA ILE A 451 27.85 42.96 -2.02
C ILE A 451 27.31 43.46 -3.36
N ASP A 452 27.96 44.50 -3.89
CA ASP A 452 27.69 45.07 -5.21
C ASP A 452 28.91 44.87 -6.12
N ASN A 453 28.80 43.90 -7.02
CA ASN A 453 29.81 43.59 -8.04
C ASN A 453 29.45 44.31 -9.34
N ASN A 454 29.71 45.61 -9.47
CA ASN A 454 29.44 46.34 -10.71
C ASN A 454 30.46 45.94 -11.80
N ASN A 455 30.06 45.03 -12.71
CA ASN A 455 30.84 44.56 -13.87
C ASN A 455 32.17 43.83 -13.60
N THR A 456 32.52 43.55 -12.34
CA THR A 456 33.77 42.85 -11.97
C THR A 456 33.51 41.70 -10.99
N ASN A 457 34.26 40.60 -11.08
CA ASN A 457 34.16 39.50 -10.11
C ASN A 457 34.75 39.94 -8.75
N GLY A 458 33.90 40.02 -7.73
CA GLY A 458 34.26 40.46 -6.41
C GLY A 458 33.91 39.45 -5.33
N ALA A 459 34.61 39.53 -4.21
CA ALA A 459 34.38 38.65 -3.08
C ALA A 459 34.36 39.42 -1.77
N PHE A 460 33.59 38.90 -0.83
CA PHE A 460 33.75 39.21 0.58
C PHE A 460 34.33 37.99 1.28
N MET A 461 35.21 38.22 2.25
CA MET A 461 36.01 37.16 2.87
C MET A 461 36.22 37.42 4.36
N GLN A 462 36.45 36.32 5.08
CA GLN A 462 36.84 36.33 6.48
C GLN A 462 38.11 35.51 6.67
N PHE A 463 39.05 36.05 7.44
CA PHE A 463 40.26 35.31 7.83
C PHE A 463 39.92 34.29 8.92
N VAL A 464 40.21 33.03 8.66
CA VAL A 464 39.92 31.89 9.53
C VAL A 464 40.94 30.79 9.28
N GLN A 465 41.50 30.23 10.35
CA GLN A 465 42.45 29.11 10.25
C GLN A 465 41.67 27.80 10.12
N LEU A 466 41.85 27.11 9.00
CA LEU A 466 41.19 25.84 8.69
C LEU A 466 42.25 24.78 8.41
N GLU A 467 42.15 23.65 9.11
CA GLU A 467 43.01 22.49 8.86
C GLU A 467 42.55 21.72 7.61
N LYS A 468 43.45 20.90 7.06
CA LYS A 468 43.10 19.94 6.00
C LYS A 468 41.88 19.10 6.41
N GLY A 469 40.89 19.02 5.53
CA GLY A 469 39.66 18.28 5.79
C GLY A 469 38.48 18.75 4.95
N GLN A 470 37.34 18.11 5.17
CA GLN A 470 36.07 18.45 4.54
C GLN A 470 35.28 19.38 5.45
N TYR A 471 34.70 20.42 4.86
CA TYR A 471 33.85 21.39 5.54
C TYR A 471 32.57 21.58 4.75
N ILE A 472 31.53 22.04 5.42
CA ILE A 472 30.27 22.42 4.79
C ILE A 472 29.95 23.86 5.16
N LEU A 473 29.66 24.64 4.14
CA LEU A 473 29.24 26.03 4.24
C LEU A 473 27.75 26.11 3.93
N SER A 474 26.96 26.65 4.85
CA SER A 474 25.57 27.01 4.61
C SER A 474 25.37 28.51 4.75
N PHE A 475 24.46 29.07 3.96
CA PHE A 475 24.14 30.49 4.02
C PHE A 475 22.77 30.77 3.43
N MET A 476 22.16 31.87 3.87
CA MET A 476 20.96 32.44 3.26
C MET A 476 21.39 33.52 2.27
N VAL A 477 20.80 33.53 1.07
CA VAL A 477 21.07 34.53 0.04
C VAL A 477 19.79 35.05 -0.60
N LYS A 478 19.78 36.33 -0.95
CA LYS A 478 18.70 37.02 -1.65
C LYS A 478 19.25 38.03 -2.66
N PRO A 479 18.82 38.04 -3.94
CA PRO A 479 19.18 39.09 -4.89
C PRO A 479 18.38 40.37 -4.64
N THR A 480 18.99 41.52 -4.89
CA THR A 480 18.38 42.84 -4.65
C THR A 480 17.65 43.45 -5.86
N TYR A 481 17.78 42.84 -7.05
CA TYR A 481 17.16 43.32 -8.29
C TYR A 481 16.46 42.18 -9.06
N GLN A 482 15.31 42.49 -9.66
CA GLN A 482 14.50 41.60 -10.48
C GLN A 482 14.90 41.72 -11.95
N ALA A 483 15.86 40.91 -12.41
CA ALA A 483 15.98 40.59 -13.82
C ALA A 483 16.40 39.12 -13.92
N GLY A 484 15.65 38.32 -14.68
CA GLY A 484 15.73 36.85 -14.75
C GLY A 484 17.05 36.27 -15.25
N GLY A 485 18.16 36.55 -14.56
CA GLY A 485 19.48 35.97 -14.77
C GLY A 485 19.82 34.89 -13.74
N ASN A 486 20.64 33.92 -14.14
CA ASN A 486 21.20 32.92 -13.24
C ASN A 486 22.30 33.57 -12.38
N TYR A 487 22.11 33.59 -11.06
CA TYR A 487 23.14 34.05 -10.12
C TYR A 487 24.04 32.86 -9.77
N ASN A 488 25.33 33.07 -9.58
CA ASN A 488 26.28 32.01 -9.23
C ASN A 488 27.18 32.54 -8.11
N VAL A 489 27.33 31.74 -7.07
CA VAL A 489 28.23 32.04 -5.96
C VAL A 489 29.24 30.91 -5.85
N SER A 490 30.51 31.26 -6.04
CA SER A 490 31.64 30.37 -5.81
C SER A 490 32.20 30.59 -4.41
N ILE A 491 32.78 29.55 -3.84
CA ILE A 491 33.53 29.61 -2.58
C ILE A 491 34.99 29.44 -2.93
N SER A 492 35.86 30.26 -2.36
CA SER A 492 37.30 30.13 -2.56
C SER A 492 38.01 30.15 -1.23
N SER A 493 38.97 29.26 -1.10
CA SER A 493 39.88 29.18 0.04
C SER A 493 41.21 28.59 -0.43
N PRO A 494 42.36 28.99 0.14
CA PRO A 494 43.64 28.37 -0.17
C PRO A 494 43.57 26.85 -0.06
N ASN A 495 44.18 26.15 -1.03
CA ASN A 495 44.20 24.69 -1.09
C ASN A 495 42.79 24.04 -1.15
N SER A 496 41.79 24.75 -1.69
CA SER A 496 40.42 24.21 -1.84
C SER A 496 40.06 23.84 -3.28
N ASP A 497 38.98 23.05 -3.42
CA ASP A 497 38.35 22.66 -4.68
C ASP A 497 37.48 23.76 -5.33
N ASN A 498 37.40 24.94 -4.72
CA ASN A 498 36.65 26.11 -5.19
C ASN A 498 35.22 25.81 -5.70
N PRO A 499 34.36 25.23 -4.87
CA PRO A 499 33.03 24.78 -5.27
C PRO A 499 32.10 25.98 -5.59
N TYR A 500 31.09 25.78 -6.44
CA TYR A 500 30.12 26.82 -6.80
C TYR A 500 28.65 26.35 -6.70
N VAL A 501 27.74 27.29 -6.51
CA VAL A 501 26.29 27.05 -6.49
C VAL A 501 25.54 28.07 -7.37
N SER A 502 24.58 27.56 -8.16
CA SER A 502 23.67 28.41 -8.95
C SER A 502 22.44 28.78 -8.13
N ILE A 503 22.24 30.07 -7.94
CA ILE A 503 21.18 30.67 -7.15
C ILE A 503 20.02 31.06 -8.07
N HIS A 504 18.82 30.58 -7.71
CA HIS A 504 17.57 30.80 -8.44
C HIS A 504 16.50 31.26 -7.43
N THR A 505 16.43 32.57 -7.18
CA THR A 505 15.44 33.14 -6.25
C THR A 505 14.88 34.46 -6.79
N ASN A 506 13.59 34.70 -6.54
CA ASN A 506 12.87 35.88 -7.00
C ASN A 506 12.79 36.93 -5.89
N ASN A 507 13.94 37.46 -5.46
CA ASN A 507 14.03 38.37 -4.30
C ASN A 507 13.46 37.74 -3.00
N GLU A 508 13.67 36.44 -2.83
CA GLU A 508 13.34 35.71 -1.61
C GLU A 508 14.61 35.13 -0.99
N TRP A 509 14.64 35.09 0.33
CA TRP A 509 15.70 34.43 1.08
C TRP A 509 15.62 32.91 0.86
N LYS A 510 16.70 32.32 0.32
CA LYS A 510 16.84 30.86 0.23
C LYS A 510 18.15 30.40 0.84
N LYS A 511 18.09 29.22 1.48
CA LYS A 511 19.25 28.52 2.05
C LYS A 511 19.98 27.77 0.95
N TYR A 512 21.29 27.91 0.91
CA TYR A 512 22.18 27.13 0.06
C TYR A 512 23.24 26.43 0.92
N ILE A 513 23.69 25.28 0.46
CA ILE A 513 24.65 24.42 1.14
C ILE A 513 25.72 24.02 0.12
N ILE A 514 26.98 24.15 0.51
CA ILE A 514 28.14 23.87 -0.34
C ILE A 514 29.17 23.08 0.47
N ILE A 515 29.68 21.98 -0.08
CA ILE A 515 30.79 21.22 0.51
C ILE A 515 32.09 21.79 -0.02
N LEU A 516 33.01 22.10 0.89
CA LEU A 516 34.35 22.63 0.63
C LEU A 516 35.39 21.57 1.05
N ASN A 517 36.24 21.15 0.14
CA ASN A 517 37.31 20.20 0.42
C ASN A 517 38.65 20.92 0.48
N LEU A 518 39.28 20.94 1.66
CA LEU A 518 40.61 21.51 1.85
C LEU A 518 41.68 20.42 1.75
N THR A 519 42.58 20.58 0.78
CA THR A 519 43.75 19.70 0.54
C THR A 519 44.95 20.05 1.43
N GLY A 520 44.95 21.22 2.05
CA GLY A 520 45.97 21.73 2.97
C GLY A 520 45.39 22.75 3.95
N VAL A 521 46.26 23.37 4.75
CA VAL A 521 45.84 24.44 5.67
C VAL A 521 45.39 25.67 4.88
N SER A 522 44.36 26.34 5.37
CA SER A 522 43.85 27.58 4.80
C SER A 522 43.71 28.66 5.88
N ASN A 523 43.91 29.93 5.50
CA ASN A 523 43.86 31.09 6.40
C ASN A 523 42.68 32.04 6.11
N TYR A 524 41.84 31.75 5.12
CA TYR A 524 40.62 32.52 4.86
C TYR A 524 39.56 31.73 4.11
N LEU A 525 38.32 32.20 4.20
CA LEU A 525 37.22 31.77 3.35
C LEU A 525 36.66 33.00 2.60
N ALA A 526 36.53 32.90 1.28
CA ALA A 526 35.95 33.93 0.43
C ALA A 526 34.67 33.41 -0.24
N ILE A 527 33.67 34.28 -0.32
CA ILE A 527 32.40 34.05 -1.03
C ILE A 527 32.37 35.00 -2.22
N LEU A 528 32.26 34.43 -3.42
CA LEU A 528 32.49 35.10 -4.70
C LEU A 528 31.24 35.02 -5.58
N PRO A 529 30.32 35.99 -5.50
CA PRO A 529 29.33 36.19 -6.53
C PRO A 529 29.98 36.54 -7.88
N ASN A 530 29.41 36.09 -9.00
CA ASN A 530 29.93 36.48 -10.31
C ASN A 530 29.74 38.00 -10.57
N ALA A 531 30.41 38.52 -11.59
CA ALA A 531 30.30 39.89 -12.06
C ALA A 531 28.84 40.31 -12.34
N SER A 532 28.54 41.58 -12.06
CA SER A 532 27.20 42.20 -12.24
C SER A 532 26.10 41.70 -11.30
N GLN A 533 26.48 41.08 -10.17
CA GLN A 533 25.53 40.56 -9.18
C GLN A 533 25.47 41.42 -7.92
N LYS A 534 24.25 41.66 -7.43
CA LYS A 534 23.97 42.44 -6.22
C LYS A 534 23.19 41.59 -5.22
N LEU A 535 23.90 41.02 -4.25
CA LEU A 535 23.38 39.96 -3.38
C LEU A 535 23.48 40.34 -1.90
N LEU A 536 22.49 39.89 -1.12
CA LEU A 536 22.48 39.94 0.33
C LEU A 536 22.75 38.56 0.90
N PHE A 537 23.59 38.47 1.92
CA PHE A 537 23.89 37.22 2.64
C PHE A 537 23.65 37.37 4.14
N LYS A 538 23.14 36.31 4.77
CA LYS A 538 23.05 36.19 6.23
C LYS A 538 23.06 34.72 6.66
N ASN A 539 23.17 34.50 7.97
CA ASN A 539 23.22 33.17 8.59
C ASN A 539 24.27 32.27 7.94
N ILE A 540 25.48 32.81 7.75
CA ILE A 540 26.59 32.08 7.17
C ILE A 540 27.16 31.12 8.23
N LYS A 541 27.26 29.83 7.94
CA LYS A 541 27.83 28.84 8.85
C LYS A 541 28.79 27.93 8.13
N LEU A 542 30.04 27.91 8.59
CA LEU A 542 31.05 26.94 8.18
C LEU A 542 31.25 25.94 9.31
N GLU A 543 31.13 24.66 9.01
CA GLU A 543 31.32 23.57 9.99
C GLU A 543 32.13 22.43 9.37
N LYS A 544 32.92 21.71 10.18
CA LYS A 544 33.72 20.56 9.71
C LYS A 544 32.79 19.36 9.46
N GLY A 545 32.91 18.70 8.31
CA GLY A 545 32.06 17.59 7.89
C GLY A 545 31.32 17.86 6.57
N ASN A 546 30.34 17.02 6.26
CA ASN A 546 29.58 17.04 5.00
C ASN A 546 28.07 17.05 5.15
N LYS A 547 27.57 17.31 6.36
CA LYS A 547 26.14 17.51 6.64
C LYS A 547 25.93 18.82 7.38
N ALA A 548 25.14 19.72 6.79
CA ALA A 548 24.86 21.03 7.37
C ALA A 548 23.91 20.90 8.56
N THR A 549 24.18 21.67 9.60
CA THR A 549 23.26 21.88 10.72
C THR A 549 22.64 23.28 10.65
N ASP A 550 21.70 23.59 11.54
CA ASP A 550 21.13 24.93 11.57
C ASP A 550 22.11 25.97 12.06
N TRP A 551 21.86 27.22 11.64
CA TRP A 551 22.76 28.31 11.95
C TRP A 551 22.89 28.52 13.46
N THR A 552 24.13 28.63 13.91
CA THR A 552 24.50 29.02 15.27
C THR A 552 25.60 30.08 15.19
N PRO A 553 25.67 31.03 16.14
CA PRO A 553 26.79 31.97 16.21
C PRO A 553 28.10 31.22 16.49
N ALA A 554 29.25 31.80 16.10
CA ALA A 554 30.53 31.30 16.58
C ALA A 554 30.66 31.56 18.08
N VAL A 555 31.44 30.73 18.78
CA VAL A 555 31.70 30.92 20.22
C VAL A 555 32.39 32.26 20.43
N GLU A 556 33.28 32.62 19.52
CA GLU A 556 34.00 33.88 19.48
C GLU A 556 33.08 35.10 19.37
N ASP A 557 31.93 35.00 18.69
CA ASP A 557 30.95 36.10 18.62
C ASP A 557 30.32 36.36 19.99
N ILE A 558 30.17 35.32 20.80
CA ILE A 558 29.64 35.43 22.16
C ILE A 558 30.70 36.07 23.07
N GLU A 559 31.96 35.68 22.93
CA GLU A 559 33.10 36.28 23.64
C GLU A 559 33.28 37.77 23.29
N ASP A 560 33.15 38.15 22.02
CA ASP A 560 33.21 39.55 21.58
C ASP A 560 32.09 40.38 22.21
N ASN A 561 30.86 39.86 22.28
CA ASN A 561 29.76 40.57 22.92
C ASN A 561 30.03 40.85 24.41
N ILE A 562 30.74 39.94 25.10
CA ILE A 562 31.18 40.14 26.49
C ILE A 562 32.27 41.22 26.55
N SER A 563 33.23 41.20 25.63
CA SER A 563 34.29 42.21 25.52
C SER A 563 33.76 43.61 25.17
N ASP A 564 32.79 43.71 24.27
CA ASP A 564 32.12 44.97 23.91
C ASP A 564 31.34 45.56 25.08
N ALA A 565 30.70 44.71 25.89
CA ALA A 565 30.07 45.14 27.14
C ALA A 565 31.11 45.68 28.14
N GLN A 566 32.27 45.02 28.25
CA GLN A 566 33.40 45.49 29.05
C GLN A 566 33.94 46.84 28.56
N ASN A 567 34.11 47.01 27.25
CA ASN A 567 34.61 48.26 26.65
C ASN A 567 33.60 49.40 26.81
N THR A 568 32.30 49.12 26.69
CA THR A 568 31.24 50.10 26.96
C THR A 568 31.29 50.58 28.42
N ALA A 569 31.49 49.66 29.37
CA ALA A 569 31.68 50.01 30.77
C ALA A 569 32.98 50.81 31.01
N ASN A 570 34.09 50.42 30.38
CA ASN A 570 35.35 51.16 30.45
C ASN A 570 35.23 52.59 29.87
N ASN A 571 34.51 52.75 28.77
CA ASN A 571 34.23 54.06 28.17
C ASN A 571 33.34 54.92 29.09
N ALA A 572 32.32 54.33 29.74
CA ALA A 572 31.53 55.02 30.75
C ALA A 572 32.39 55.46 31.96
N ILE A 573 33.30 54.60 32.43
CA ILE A 573 34.28 54.94 33.48
C ILE A 573 35.21 56.07 33.03
N SER A 574 35.62 56.09 31.76
CA SER A 574 36.46 57.14 31.18
C SER A 574 35.73 58.50 31.10
N ILE A 575 34.42 58.50 30.82
CA ILE A 575 33.60 59.74 30.82
C ILE A 575 33.46 60.30 32.25
N LEU A 576 33.53 59.45 33.27
CA LEU A 576 33.45 59.85 34.68
C LEU A 576 34.79 60.40 35.24
N THR A 577 35.92 60.22 34.54
CA THR A 577 37.23 60.72 34.99
C THR A 577 37.31 62.24 35.04
N ASP A 578 36.59 62.93 34.15
CA ASP A 578 36.57 64.40 34.06
C ASP A 578 35.47 65.02 34.93
N ILE A 579 34.39 64.28 35.23
CA ILE A 579 33.28 64.78 36.05
C ILE A 579 33.71 64.88 37.52
N GLY A 580 33.56 66.07 38.09
CA GLY A 580 33.94 66.31 39.49
C GLY A 580 35.43 66.24 39.76
N SER A 581 36.28 66.40 38.73
CA SER A 581 37.74 66.49 38.88
C SER A 581 38.17 67.68 39.75
N ASP A 582 37.38 68.76 39.77
CA ASP A 582 37.58 69.95 40.58
C ASP A 582 36.86 69.90 41.95
N ASN A 583 36.38 68.71 42.36
CA ASN A 583 35.56 68.50 43.56
C ASN A 583 34.23 69.28 43.55
N LYS A 584 33.72 69.62 42.37
CA LYS A 584 32.41 70.24 42.20
C LYS A 584 31.58 69.48 41.16
N LEU A 585 30.27 69.51 41.34
CA LEU A 585 29.33 68.94 40.38
C LEU A 585 28.44 70.07 39.87
N THR A 586 28.81 70.60 38.71
CA THR A 586 28.11 71.73 38.06
C THR A 586 26.75 71.31 37.51
N ALA A 587 25.88 72.28 37.19
CA ALA A 587 24.57 72.01 36.59
C ALA A 587 24.65 71.16 35.31
N SER A 588 25.66 71.40 34.47
CA SER A 588 25.88 70.61 33.25
C SER A 588 26.30 69.17 33.55
N GLU A 589 27.20 68.97 34.51
CA GLU A 589 27.65 67.63 34.92
C GLU A 589 26.54 66.85 35.63
N LYS A 590 25.66 67.52 36.38
CA LYS A 590 24.47 66.91 36.97
C LYS A 590 23.53 66.34 35.92
N GLN A 591 23.35 67.03 34.78
CA GLN A 591 22.52 66.53 33.69
C GLN A 591 23.12 65.26 33.06
N THR A 592 24.43 65.25 32.82
CA THR A 592 25.16 64.06 32.31
C THR A 592 25.09 62.91 33.33
N THR A 593 25.29 63.21 34.61
CA THR A 593 25.21 62.23 35.71
C THR A 593 23.81 61.64 35.86
N LEU A 594 22.75 62.45 35.67
CA LEU A 594 21.37 62.00 35.72
C LEU A 594 21.03 61.06 34.55
N ASN A 595 21.48 61.38 33.34
CA ASN A 595 21.28 60.52 32.18
C ASN A 595 21.94 59.14 32.39
N GLU A 596 23.16 59.14 32.92
CA GLU A 596 23.87 57.91 33.24
C GLU A 596 23.21 57.13 34.37
N TRP A 597 22.74 57.82 35.43
CA TRP A 597 21.99 57.20 36.51
C TRP A 597 20.70 56.52 36.04
N ASN A 598 19.95 57.15 35.14
CA ASN A 598 18.75 56.56 34.55
C ASN A 598 19.05 55.30 33.73
N ARG A 599 20.16 55.31 32.98
CA ARG A 599 20.66 54.12 32.25
C ARG A 599 20.99 52.98 33.22
N ILE A 600 21.76 53.29 34.27
CA ILE A 600 22.14 52.35 35.33
C ILE A 600 20.91 51.73 36.00
N LYS A 601 19.88 52.52 36.35
CA LYS A 601 18.65 52.01 36.99
C LYS A 601 17.93 50.95 36.13
N SER A 602 17.84 51.19 34.82
CA SER A 602 17.22 50.24 33.88
C SER A 602 18.05 48.97 33.70
N GLU A 603 19.37 49.12 33.59
CA GLU A 603 20.32 48.01 33.45
C GLU A 603 20.35 47.13 34.71
N TYR A 604 20.41 47.77 35.89
CA TYR A 604 20.37 47.10 37.19
C TYR A 604 19.16 46.21 37.35
N THR A 605 17.97 46.75 37.08
CA THR A 605 16.72 45.98 37.17
C THR A 605 16.78 44.72 36.30
N SER A 606 17.25 44.86 35.06
CA SER A 606 17.33 43.75 34.10
C SER A 606 18.34 42.68 34.54
N ASN A 607 19.56 43.10 34.89
CA ASN A 607 20.64 42.18 35.28
C ASN A 607 20.36 41.51 36.63
N TYR A 608 19.77 42.23 37.59
CA TYR A 608 19.40 41.70 38.90
C TYR A 608 18.33 40.61 38.78
N THR A 609 17.25 40.86 38.03
CA THR A 609 16.19 39.87 37.81
C THR A 609 16.74 38.62 37.12
N LEU A 610 17.61 38.81 36.12
CA LEU A 610 18.21 37.68 35.40
C LEU A 610 19.16 36.87 36.29
N ALA A 611 20.06 37.52 37.05
CA ALA A 611 20.96 36.85 37.98
C ALA A 611 20.22 36.07 39.07
N ALA A 612 19.17 36.68 39.66
CA ALA A 612 18.34 36.03 40.67
C ALA A 612 17.63 34.79 40.11
N SER A 613 17.14 34.86 38.86
CA SER A 613 16.52 33.70 38.20
C SER A 613 17.49 32.54 37.95
N LEU A 614 18.79 32.83 37.82
CA LEU A 614 19.86 31.87 37.65
C LEU A 614 20.47 31.41 38.98
N LEU A 615 19.86 31.80 40.12
CA LEU A 615 20.33 31.50 41.48
C LEU A 615 21.76 31.99 41.76
N LEU A 616 22.19 33.06 41.08
CA LEU A 616 23.50 33.67 41.30
C LEU A 616 23.45 34.61 42.51
N SER A 617 24.57 34.70 43.23
CA SER A 617 24.69 35.65 44.33
C SER A 617 24.65 37.09 43.81
N VAL A 618 23.62 37.84 44.19
CA VAL A 618 23.41 39.25 43.78
C VAL A 618 23.86 40.25 44.85
N THR A 619 24.36 39.79 45.99
CA THR A 619 24.60 40.60 47.19
C THR A 619 25.56 41.77 46.93
N SER A 620 26.72 41.50 46.31
CA SER A 620 27.73 42.54 46.03
C SER A 620 27.24 43.54 44.99
N TYR A 621 26.50 43.07 43.98
CA TYR A 621 25.90 43.91 42.93
C TYR A 621 24.81 44.84 43.49
N GLN A 622 23.90 44.30 44.29
CA GLN A 622 22.88 45.06 45.00
C GLN A 622 23.48 46.08 45.97
N SER A 623 24.53 45.70 46.70
CA SER A 623 25.22 46.59 47.63
C SER A 623 25.87 47.77 46.91
N ALA A 624 26.50 47.53 45.75
CA ALA A 624 27.11 48.58 44.94
C ALA A 624 26.06 49.53 44.33
N TYR A 625 24.94 49.01 43.82
CA TYR A 625 23.83 49.82 43.32
C TYR A 625 23.21 50.69 44.43
N ASN A 626 22.94 50.12 45.60
CA ASN A 626 22.37 50.86 46.74
C ASN A 626 23.32 51.97 47.21
N SER A 627 24.62 51.71 47.24
CA SER A 627 25.64 52.70 47.59
C SER A 627 25.66 53.86 46.59
N LEU A 628 25.57 53.57 45.29
CA LEU A 628 25.47 54.59 44.24
C LEU A 628 24.17 55.41 44.33
N ASN A 629 23.02 54.73 44.50
CA ASN A 629 21.72 55.37 44.65
C ASN A 629 21.70 56.35 45.83
N ASN A 630 22.21 55.93 46.99
CA ASN A 630 22.22 56.74 48.20
C ASN A 630 23.12 57.97 48.07
N TYR A 631 24.24 57.84 47.36
CA TYR A 631 25.16 58.96 47.11
C TYR A 631 24.59 59.98 46.11
N LEU A 632 23.95 59.52 45.04
CA LEU A 632 23.45 60.40 43.97
C LEU A 632 22.11 61.07 44.29
N SER A 633 21.21 60.40 45.03
CA SER A 633 19.87 60.91 45.32
C SER A 633 19.83 62.36 45.83
N PRO A 634 20.62 62.76 46.86
CA PRO A 634 20.63 64.16 47.31
C PRO A 634 21.28 65.12 46.31
N LEU A 635 22.26 64.67 45.52
CA LEU A 635 23.02 65.51 44.58
C LEU A 635 22.24 65.85 43.31
N LEU A 636 21.31 64.99 42.92
CA LEU A 636 20.48 65.13 41.70
C LEU A 636 19.09 65.73 41.97
N THR A 637 18.78 66.13 43.21
CA THR A 637 17.49 66.73 43.57
C THR A 637 17.37 68.17 43.02
N ASP A 638 18.46 68.93 43.01
CA ASP A 638 18.55 70.25 42.36
C ASP A 638 19.58 70.19 41.23
N LEU A 639 19.11 70.32 39.99
CA LEU A 639 19.92 70.25 38.77
C LEU A 639 20.50 71.61 38.35
N THR A 640 20.11 72.70 39.01
CA THR A 640 20.42 74.07 38.55
C THR A 640 21.60 74.71 39.27
N SER A 641 21.91 74.28 40.49
CA SER A 641 23.03 74.79 41.29
C SER A 641 24.24 73.84 41.29
N THR A 642 25.45 74.40 41.46
CA THR A 642 26.68 73.61 41.63
C THR A 642 26.76 73.06 43.05
N SER A 643 27.01 71.74 43.19
CA SER A 643 27.23 71.08 44.48
C SER A 643 28.71 70.83 44.73
N ASN A 644 29.18 71.04 45.97
CA ASN A 644 30.51 70.58 46.36
C ASN A 644 30.47 69.07 46.63
N ILE A 645 31.42 68.32 46.08
CA ILE A 645 31.52 66.87 46.24
C ILE A 645 32.97 66.47 46.52
N ASN A 646 33.21 65.21 46.86
CA ASN A 646 34.53 64.63 46.77
C ASN A 646 34.61 63.84 45.46
N GLY A 647 35.41 64.33 44.51
CA GLY A 647 35.55 63.75 43.17
C GLY A 647 36.04 62.32 43.18
N ASP A 648 36.97 61.98 44.09
CA ASP A 648 37.49 60.62 44.22
C ASP A 648 36.42 59.66 44.75
N ILE A 649 35.62 60.09 45.73
CA ILE A 649 34.49 59.31 46.24
C ILE A 649 33.44 59.13 45.14
N PHE A 650 33.11 60.19 44.40
CA PHE A 650 32.17 60.13 43.27
C PHE A 650 32.61 59.10 42.23
N ARG A 651 33.85 59.19 41.74
CA ARG A 651 34.40 58.26 40.74
C ARG A 651 34.48 56.83 41.25
N ASN A 652 34.92 56.62 42.50
CA ASN A 652 35.06 55.29 43.08
C ASN A 652 33.70 54.60 43.30
N ILE A 653 32.65 55.33 43.67
CA ILE A 653 31.31 54.77 43.86
C ILE A 653 30.73 54.29 42.51
N PHE A 654 30.88 55.07 41.43
CA PHE A 654 30.50 54.63 40.09
C PHE A 654 31.34 53.45 39.60
N LYS A 655 32.67 53.51 39.79
CA LYS A 655 33.58 52.42 39.42
C LYS A 655 33.19 51.12 40.11
N ASN A 656 32.91 51.17 41.41
CA ASN A 656 32.49 49.99 42.17
C ASN A 656 31.17 49.39 41.63
N TYR A 657 30.18 50.22 41.27
CA TYR A 657 28.97 49.73 40.60
C TYR A 657 29.31 49.02 39.28
N TYR A 658 30.13 49.65 38.41
CA TYR A 658 30.49 49.06 37.12
C TYR A 658 31.30 47.77 37.24
N ASP A 659 32.25 47.70 38.17
CA ASP A 659 33.02 46.49 38.46
C ASP A 659 32.09 45.34 38.87
N GLN A 660 31.12 45.59 39.75
CA GLN A 660 30.15 44.58 40.17
C GLN A 660 29.14 44.22 39.06
N ASN A 661 28.76 45.18 38.22
CA ASN A 661 27.89 44.96 37.07
C ASN A 661 28.55 44.04 36.03
N ILE A 662 29.83 44.28 35.73
CA ILE A 662 30.63 43.40 34.87
C ILE A 662 30.72 42.00 35.46
N ALA A 663 31.07 41.90 36.76
CA ALA A 663 31.22 40.62 37.43
C ALA A 663 29.93 39.80 37.38
N ILE A 664 28.77 40.42 37.61
CA ILE A 664 27.49 39.72 37.55
C ILE A 664 27.11 39.35 36.11
N VAL A 665 27.35 40.21 35.11
CA VAL A 665 27.07 39.92 33.69
C VAL A 665 27.94 38.76 33.17
N ILE A 666 29.21 38.71 33.55
CA ILE A 666 30.10 37.59 33.21
C ILE A 666 29.61 36.30 33.88
N LEU A 667 29.20 36.35 35.15
CA LEU A 667 28.66 35.18 35.85
C LEU A 667 27.34 34.70 35.24
N ILE A 668 26.44 35.62 34.88
CA ILE A 668 25.21 35.32 34.12
C ILE A 668 25.58 34.58 32.83
N GLY A 669 26.49 35.14 32.02
CA GLY A 669 26.91 34.55 30.76
C GLY A 669 27.56 33.17 30.92
N LYS A 670 28.50 33.02 31.86
CA LYS A 670 29.17 31.74 32.16
C LYS A 670 28.19 30.69 32.66
N THR A 671 27.25 31.05 33.53
CA THR A 671 26.25 30.12 34.06
C THR A 671 25.23 29.73 32.99
N GLN A 672 24.80 30.66 32.14
CA GLN A 672 23.96 30.34 30.99
C GLN A 672 24.65 29.39 30.00
N ILE A 673 25.97 29.52 29.82
CA ILE A 673 26.78 28.62 28.99
C ILE A 673 26.95 27.25 29.65
N ASN A 674 27.37 27.21 30.92
CA ASN A 674 27.62 25.96 31.65
C ASN A 674 26.34 25.13 31.82
N ASN A 675 25.19 25.80 31.91
CA ASN A 675 23.91 25.13 32.00
C ASN A 675 23.39 24.69 30.64
N LEU A 676 23.99 25.10 29.51
CA LEU A 676 23.52 24.73 28.18
C LEU A 676 23.84 23.27 27.87
N GLN A 677 22.81 22.43 27.84
CA GLN A 677 22.89 21.02 27.46
C GLN A 677 22.05 20.85 26.19
N ILE A 678 22.70 20.59 25.05
CA ILE A 678 22.02 20.40 23.77
C ILE A 678 21.94 18.90 23.49
N GLY A 679 20.74 18.34 23.54
CA GLY A 679 20.46 17.02 22.98
C GLY A 679 20.22 17.09 21.48
N GLY A 680 20.23 15.92 20.84
CA GLY A 680 19.85 15.79 19.43
C GLY A 680 19.02 14.54 19.13
N ARG A 681 19.10 13.51 19.98
CA ARG A 681 18.36 12.26 19.83
C ARG A 681 16.92 12.46 20.30
N ASN A 682 15.96 12.18 19.41
CA ASN A 682 14.57 12.01 19.80
C ASN A 682 14.41 10.67 20.53
N LEU A 683 13.83 10.71 21.73
CA LEU A 683 13.53 9.54 22.55
C LEU A 683 12.14 8.96 22.27
N LEU A 684 11.27 9.69 21.55
CA LEU A 684 9.90 9.28 21.28
C LEU A 684 9.80 8.52 19.96
N LYS A 685 9.39 7.25 20.05
CA LYS A 685 9.11 6.38 18.90
C LYS A 685 7.79 6.74 18.24
N ASN A 686 7.68 6.51 16.93
CA ASN A 686 6.51 6.81 16.11
C ASN A 686 5.94 8.22 16.38
N SER A 687 6.82 9.20 16.56
CA SER A 687 6.42 10.57 16.91
C SER A 687 6.07 11.44 15.68
N ASP A 688 6.17 10.87 14.47
CA ASP A 688 5.60 11.39 13.23
C ASP A 688 4.21 10.79 12.89
N PHE A 689 3.72 9.85 13.71
CA PHE A 689 2.40 9.24 13.61
C PHE A 689 2.09 8.58 12.25
N LYS A 690 3.13 8.17 11.50
CA LYS A 690 2.95 7.45 10.23
C LYS A 690 2.44 6.03 10.43
N ASN A 691 2.75 5.41 11.56
CA ASN A 691 2.27 4.08 11.94
C ASN A 691 1.07 4.18 12.88
N ASP A 692 0.15 5.11 12.60
CA ASP A 692 -0.98 5.44 13.45
C ASP A 692 -0.55 5.75 14.90
N ILE A 693 -1.29 5.27 15.91
CA ILE A 693 -0.99 5.45 17.34
C ILE A 693 -0.08 4.35 17.93
N LYS A 694 0.65 3.58 17.10
CA LYS A 694 1.61 2.57 17.57
C LYS A 694 2.64 3.22 18.52
N GLU A 695 3.01 2.55 19.62
CA GLU A 695 3.87 3.08 20.70
C GLU A 695 3.27 4.22 21.56
N TRP A 696 2.02 4.63 21.31
CA TRP A 696 1.32 5.65 22.09
C TRP A 696 0.11 5.07 22.83
N HIS A 697 -0.18 5.60 24.01
CA HIS A 697 -1.25 5.14 24.89
C HIS A 697 -2.14 6.31 25.33
N ALA A 698 -3.45 6.07 25.48
CA ALA A 698 -4.40 7.09 25.92
C ALA A 698 -4.34 7.34 27.43
N LEU A 699 -4.61 8.56 27.84
CA LEU A 699 -4.62 8.98 29.24
C LEU A 699 -5.94 9.71 29.58
N GLY A 700 -6.72 9.21 30.55
CA GLY A 700 -7.97 9.86 31.00
C GLY A 700 -8.80 9.01 31.98
N LEU A 701 -9.62 9.66 32.83
CA LEU A 701 -10.47 9.03 33.87
C LEU A 701 -11.98 8.92 33.48
N GLY A 702 -12.37 9.22 32.24
CA GLY A 702 -13.75 9.09 31.76
C GLY A 702 -13.89 9.45 30.28
N GLU A 703 -14.42 8.52 29.49
CA GLU A 703 -14.56 8.51 28.02
C GLU A 703 -15.41 9.70 27.51
N ILE A 704 -15.09 10.45 26.44
CA ILE A 704 -14.64 10.09 25.09
C ILE A 704 -13.39 10.92 24.71
N ILE A 705 -12.31 10.23 24.34
CA ILE A 705 -11.12 10.82 23.68
C ILE A 705 -11.06 10.21 22.27
N GLU A 706 -11.33 11.00 21.24
CA GLU A 706 -11.04 10.56 19.87
C GLU A 706 -9.59 10.92 19.53
N TRP A 707 -8.78 9.89 19.30
CA TRP A 707 -7.35 9.98 19.05
C TRP A 707 -6.98 9.07 17.90
N LYS A 708 -6.76 9.68 16.74
CA LYS A 708 -6.54 8.99 15.47
C LYS A 708 -5.47 9.71 14.68
N SER A 709 -4.63 8.95 13.97
CA SER A 709 -3.81 9.53 12.92
C SER A 709 -4.66 9.85 11.70
N ASN A 710 -4.40 11.00 11.07
CA ASN A 710 -5.24 11.53 9.99
C ASN A 710 -4.74 11.10 8.59
N ASN A 711 -3.89 10.06 8.45
CA ASN A 711 -3.09 9.76 7.25
C ASN A 711 -2.14 10.90 6.79
N ASN A 712 -2.03 11.98 7.56
CA ASN A 712 -1.20 13.16 7.27
C ASN A 712 -0.02 13.34 8.24
N GLY A 713 0.30 12.32 9.06
CA GLY A 713 1.43 12.37 10.01
C GLY A 713 1.20 13.33 11.19
N CYS A 714 -0.04 13.37 11.69
CA CYS A 714 -0.43 14.13 12.88
C CYS A 714 -1.43 13.32 13.71
N ILE A 715 -1.45 13.56 15.01
CA ILE A 715 -2.44 12.98 15.93
C ILE A 715 -3.50 14.02 16.26
N PHE A 716 -4.77 13.64 16.11
CA PHE A 716 -5.90 14.41 16.61
C PHE A 716 -6.17 14.08 18.07
N LEU A 717 -6.35 15.08 18.93
CA LEU A 717 -6.80 14.93 20.30
C LEU A 717 -8.13 15.69 20.45
N ASN A 718 -9.22 14.94 20.62
CA ASN A 718 -10.53 15.49 20.97
C ASN A 718 -10.83 15.17 22.43
N ASN A 719 -10.55 16.10 23.34
CA ASN A 719 -10.86 15.93 24.76
C ASN A 719 -12.21 16.57 25.07
N ASN A 720 -13.20 15.77 25.48
CA ASN A 720 -14.50 16.24 25.98
C ASN A 720 -14.62 16.11 27.51
N ALA A 721 -13.52 15.84 28.21
CA ALA A 721 -13.48 15.60 29.65
C ALA A 721 -12.60 16.64 30.38
N ASN A 722 -12.67 16.64 31.72
CA ASN A 722 -11.85 17.54 32.55
C ASN A 722 -10.33 17.38 32.33
N ARG A 723 -9.87 16.17 31.98
CA ARG A 723 -8.44 15.89 31.75
C ARG A 723 -8.26 14.67 30.84
N GLY A 724 -7.70 14.85 29.66
CA GLY A 724 -7.50 13.79 28.66
C GLY A 724 -6.24 14.01 27.82
N GLY A 725 -5.58 12.94 27.36
CA GLY A 725 -4.29 13.05 26.70
C GLY A 725 -3.74 11.74 26.15
N PHE A 726 -2.45 11.74 25.84
CA PHE A 726 -1.72 10.57 25.37
C PHE A 726 -0.31 10.53 25.96
N TYR A 727 0.28 9.33 26.03
CA TYR A 727 1.58 9.11 26.66
C TYR A 727 2.38 7.99 25.98
N GLN A 728 3.69 7.99 26.20
CA GLN A 728 4.60 6.91 25.87
C GLN A 728 5.44 6.56 27.10
N SER A 729 5.66 5.26 27.32
CA SER A 729 6.41 4.74 28.47
C SER A 729 7.85 4.40 28.09
N PHE A 730 8.82 4.83 28.89
CA PHE A 730 10.22 4.43 28.74
C PHE A 730 10.99 4.67 30.04
N GLU A 731 12.18 4.09 30.13
CA GLU A 731 13.05 4.27 31.29
C GLU A 731 13.77 5.61 31.21
N PHE A 732 13.43 6.49 32.16
CA PHE A 732 14.10 7.77 32.32
C PHE A 732 15.29 7.60 33.25
N VAL A 733 16.39 8.28 32.91
CA VAL A 733 17.46 8.57 33.86
C VAL A 733 17.22 9.98 34.37
N SER A 734 17.44 10.20 35.67
CA SER A 734 17.36 11.49 36.34
C SER A 734 18.29 12.50 35.66
N GLU A 735 17.72 13.33 34.77
CA GLU A 735 18.39 14.30 33.91
C GLU A 735 17.43 15.44 33.51
N ILE A 736 17.95 16.46 32.83
CA ILE A 736 17.12 17.52 32.23
C ILE A 736 16.61 17.04 30.87
N TYR A 737 15.31 17.20 30.62
CA TYR A 737 14.67 16.88 29.35
C TYR A 737 13.97 18.10 28.75
N THR A 738 14.04 18.23 27.43
CA THR A 738 13.27 19.21 26.67
C THR A 738 12.32 18.49 25.73
N VAL A 739 11.04 18.85 25.82
CA VAL A 739 10.05 18.46 24.82
C VAL A 739 9.82 19.62 23.85
N SER A 740 9.67 19.31 22.58
CA SER A 740 9.13 20.23 21.59
C SER A 740 8.07 19.55 20.74
N PHE A 741 7.12 20.33 20.25
CA PHE A 741 6.02 19.84 19.43
C PHE A 741 5.40 20.97 18.64
N GLU A 742 4.74 20.64 17.53
CA GLU A 742 3.85 21.56 16.82
C GLU A 742 2.41 21.22 17.14
N VAL A 743 1.61 22.24 17.43
CA VAL A 743 0.20 22.10 17.78
C VAL A 743 -0.66 23.10 17.00
N MET A 744 -1.84 22.66 16.61
CA MET A 744 -2.86 23.49 15.95
C MET A 744 -4.22 23.25 16.62
N PRO A 745 -4.77 24.24 17.34
CA PRO A 745 -6.14 24.17 17.85
C PRO A 745 -7.16 24.28 16.70
N LEU A 746 -8.23 23.48 16.73
CA LEU A 746 -9.17 23.38 15.61
C LEU A 746 -10.36 24.35 15.66
N PHE A 747 -10.64 24.94 16.81
CA PHE A 747 -11.68 25.94 16.98
C PHE A 747 -11.15 27.09 17.84
N GLN A 748 -11.87 28.21 17.89
CA GLN A 748 -11.51 29.33 18.75
C GLN A 748 -12.28 29.25 20.07
N ASN A 749 -11.58 29.08 21.20
CA ASN A 749 -12.19 29.08 22.54
C ASN A 749 -12.20 30.49 23.16
N GLY A 750 -12.84 31.45 22.48
CA GLY A 750 -12.83 32.86 22.91
C GLY A 750 -11.41 33.42 23.10
N SER A 751 -11.21 34.24 24.14
CA SER A 751 -9.89 34.78 24.55
C SER A 751 -9.16 33.88 25.56
N ILE A 752 -9.66 32.67 25.83
CA ILE A 752 -9.12 31.76 26.84
C ILE A 752 -8.07 30.85 26.17
N PRO A 753 -6.84 30.74 26.70
CA PRO A 753 -5.84 29.84 26.15
C PRO A 753 -6.19 28.38 26.40
N TYR A 754 -5.77 27.51 25.47
CA TYR A 754 -5.79 26.06 25.62
C TYR A 754 -4.68 25.65 26.59
N SER A 755 -5.04 25.06 27.72
CA SER A 755 -4.07 24.62 28.71
C SER A 755 -3.68 23.16 28.49
N LEU A 756 -2.39 22.92 28.30
CA LEU A 756 -1.79 21.59 28.30
C LEU A 756 -0.94 21.36 29.55
N VAL A 757 -0.90 20.12 29.99
CA VAL A 757 0.03 19.61 31.01
C VAL A 757 0.96 18.61 30.36
N ILE A 758 2.25 18.86 30.49
CA ILE A 758 3.31 17.97 30.07
C ILE A 758 3.85 17.30 31.33
N SER A 759 3.83 15.97 31.35
CA SER A 759 4.36 15.18 32.45
C SER A 759 5.55 14.37 31.98
N ILE A 760 6.69 14.51 32.67
CA ILE A 760 7.89 13.70 32.47
C ILE A 760 8.30 13.18 33.85
N ALA A 761 8.45 11.86 33.98
CA ALA A 761 8.95 11.22 35.19
C ALA A 761 8.21 11.60 36.51
N GLY A 762 6.95 12.00 36.41
CA GLY A 762 6.11 12.39 37.55
C GLY A 762 6.12 13.90 37.85
N ILE A 763 7.02 14.66 37.22
CA ILE A 763 6.99 16.12 37.25
C ILE A 763 6.05 16.59 36.14
N SER A 764 5.12 17.48 36.49
CA SER A 764 4.14 18.04 35.55
C SER A 764 4.30 19.55 35.46
N LYS A 765 4.35 20.07 34.24
CA LYS A 765 4.39 21.50 33.96
C LYS A 765 3.27 21.88 32.98
N LYS A 766 2.65 23.02 33.24
CA LYS A 766 1.57 23.57 32.43
C LYS A 766 2.13 24.48 31.33
N ILE A 767 1.55 24.41 30.13
CA ILE A 767 1.79 25.35 29.03
C ILE A 767 0.46 25.84 28.45
N ASP A 768 0.35 27.14 28.23
CA ASP A 768 -0.85 27.79 27.68
C ASP A 768 -0.64 28.09 26.19
N ILE A 769 -1.53 27.54 25.35
CA ILE A 769 -1.50 27.64 23.89
C ILE A 769 -2.59 28.61 23.45
N HIS A 770 -2.23 29.53 22.57
CA HIS A 770 -3.16 30.52 22.04
C HIS A 770 -3.69 30.05 20.69
N TYR A 771 -4.96 30.35 20.41
CA TYR A 771 -5.60 30.01 19.14
C TYR A 771 -4.80 30.55 17.94
N SER A 772 -4.72 29.72 16.89
CA SER A 772 -3.98 30.00 15.66
C SER A 772 -4.54 29.11 14.54
N ASN A 773 -4.74 29.69 13.35
CA ASN A 773 -5.09 28.92 12.14
C ASN A 773 -3.87 28.24 11.49
N ASP A 774 -2.68 28.48 12.04
CA ASP A 774 -1.42 27.87 11.61
C ASP A 774 -0.81 27.04 12.73
N TRP A 775 -0.01 26.03 12.34
CA TRP A 775 0.83 25.24 13.23
C TRP A 775 1.80 26.15 14.00
N LYS A 776 1.83 26.01 15.32
CA LYS A 776 2.80 26.72 16.16
C LYS A 776 3.66 25.73 16.93
N LYS A 777 4.98 25.99 16.91
CA LYS A 777 5.97 25.22 17.67
C LYS A 777 5.99 25.71 19.12
N TYR A 778 5.91 24.76 20.04
CA TYR A 778 6.07 24.98 21.47
C TYR A 778 7.20 24.11 21.99
N SER A 779 7.87 24.58 23.05
CA SER A 779 8.91 23.82 23.73
C SER A 779 8.88 24.06 25.22
N LEU A 780 9.22 23.05 25.99
CA LEU A 780 9.26 23.12 27.45
C LEU A 780 10.39 22.25 27.99
N THR A 781 11.13 22.78 28.95
CA THR A 781 12.18 22.04 29.67
C THR A 781 11.69 21.63 31.05
N ILE A 782 11.87 20.35 31.37
CA ILE A 782 11.58 19.74 32.68
C ILE A 782 12.90 19.19 33.22
N ASP A 783 13.24 19.63 34.43
CA ASP A 783 14.39 19.10 35.17
C ASP A 783 13.87 17.99 36.09
N ASP A 784 14.30 16.75 35.83
CA ASP A 784 13.91 15.54 36.56
C ASP A 784 15.03 15.03 37.50
N SER A 785 15.90 15.94 37.96
CA SER A 785 17.05 15.61 38.81
C SER A 785 16.72 15.07 40.23
N GLY A 786 15.52 14.51 40.49
CA GLY A 786 15.18 14.04 41.84
C GLY A 786 14.02 13.06 42.08
N LEU A 787 13.31 12.49 41.09
CA LEU A 787 12.11 11.67 41.37
C LEU A 787 11.98 10.40 40.52
N ASN A 788 12.39 9.25 41.08
CA ASN A 788 12.24 7.92 40.45
C ASN A 788 10.83 7.30 40.63
N VAL A 789 9.75 8.01 40.27
CA VAL A 789 8.39 7.52 40.59
C VAL A 789 7.47 7.27 39.40
N ASN A 790 7.73 7.79 38.19
CA ASN A 790 6.90 7.49 37.01
C ASN A 790 7.74 7.25 35.75
N LYS A 791 7.36 6.26 34.93
CA LYS A 791 8.08 5.86 33.70
C LYS A 791 7.45 6.38 32.40
N ILE A 792 6.74 7.51 32.43
CA ILE A 792 5.99 8.00 31.25
C ILE A 792 6.30 9.46 30.89
N PHE A 793 6.31 9.73 29.59
CA PHE A 793 6.10 11.05 29.01
C PHE A 793 4.63 11.17 28.62
N ALA A 794 3.93 12.22 29.06
CA ALA A 794 2.53 12.45 28.73
C ALA A 794 2.25 13.90 28.31
N LEU A 795 1.31 14.05 27.38
CA LEU A 795 0.69 15.32 26.99
C LEU A 795 -0.80 15.25 27.29
N GLN A 796 -1.30 16.18 28.10
CA GLN A 796 -2.67 16.17 28.61
C GLN A 796 -3.32 17.52 28.38
N ALA A 797 -4.49 17.54 27.75
CA ALA A 797 -5.37 18.71 27.68
C ALA A 797 -6.20 18.84 28.95
N LEU A 798 -6.37 20.07 29.43
CA LEU A 798 -7.25 20.41 30.56
C LEU A 798 -8.57 20.99 30.05
N GLY A 799 -9.69 20.36 30.40
CA GLY A 799 -11.03 20.75 29.93
C GLY A 799 -11.26 20.44 28.45
N GLU A 800 -12.41 20.86 27.92
CA GLU A 800 -12.85 20.54 26.57
C GLU A 800 -11.98 21.22 25.50
N GLN A 801 -11.23 20.45 24.71
CA GLN A 801 -10.25 20.95 23.74
C GLN A 801 -10.12 20.01 22.53
N GLN A 802 -9.99 20.59 21.32
CA GLN A 802 -9.62 19.87 20.10
C GLN A 802 -8.32 20.39 19.52
N LEU A 803 -7.30 19.54 19.51
CA LEU A 803 -5.94 19.88 19.15
C LEU A 803 -5.37 18.87 18.16
N LEU A 804 -4.60 19.33 17.19
CA LEU A 804 -3.75 18.47 16.37
C LEU A 804 -2.30 18.61 16.82
N PHE A 805 -1.57 17.51 16.93
CA PHE A 805 -0.14 17.50 17.23
C PHE A 805 0.65 16.81 16.13
N LYS A 806 1.88 17.29 15.90
CA LYS A 806 2.89 16.62 15.07
C LYS A 806 4.29 17.00 15.52
N ASN A 807 5.29 16.32 14.97
CA ASN A 807 6.71 16.62 15.21
C ASN A 807 7.04 16.67 16.71
N ILE A 808 6.52 15.71 17.49
CA ILE A 808 6.78 15.65 18.93
C ILE A 808 8.18 15.09 19.14
N LYS A 809 9.07 15.87 19.75
CA LYS A 809 10.44 15.47 20.06
C LYS A 809 10.65 15.57 21.55
N LEU A 810 11.13 14.49 22.17
CA LEU A 810 11.71 14.55 23.50
C LEU A 810 13.21 14.31 23.38
N GLU A 811 14.01 15.18 23.97
CA GLU A 811 15.46 15.05 23.96
C GLU A 811 16.06 15.44 25.31
N LYS A 812 17.25 14.89 25.58
CA LYS A 812 18.03 15.25 26.77
C LYS A 812 18.57 16.66 26.63
N GLY A 813 18.71 17.36 27.75
CA GLY A 813 19.20 18.73 27.80
C GLY A 813 18.09 19.78 27.81
N ASN A 814 18.48 21.04 27.83
CA ASN A 814 17.62 22.18 28.15
C ASN A 814 17.29 23.09 26.95
N LYS A 815 17.57 22.63 25.72
CA LYS A 815 17.24 23.37 24.50
C LYS A 815 16.62 22.46 23.44
N ALA A 816 15.49 22.90 22.90
CA ALA A 816 14.80 22.21 21.82
C ALA A 816 15.55 22.36 20.50
N THR A 817 15.68 21.27 19.76
CA THR A 817 16.17 21.22 18.39
C THR A 817 15.02 20.91 17.42
N ASP A 818 15.31 20.83 16.12
CA ASP A 818 14.29 20.44 15.15
C ASP A 818 13.96 18.95 15.23
N TRP A 819 12.72 18.62 14.84
CA TRP A 819 12.23 17.26 14.93
C TRP A 819 13.04 16.32 14.04
N THR A 820 13.41 15.18 14.60
CA THR A 820 14.01 14.05 13.91
C THR A 820 13.33 12.78 14.38
N PRO A 821 13.20 11.75 13.54
CA PRO A 821 12.69 10.45 14.00
C PRO A 821 13.59 9.86 15.09
N ALA A 822 13.04 8.99 15.94
CA ALA A 822 13.89 8.22 16.86
C ALA A 822 14.79 7.28 16.04
N PRO A 823 16.05 7.06 16.45
CA PRO A 823 16.93 6.09 15.77
C PRO A 823 16.29 4.72 15.60
N GLU A 824 15.52 4.29 16.61
CA GLU A 824 14.77 3.04 16.59
C GLU A 824 13.71 2.97 15.48
N ASP A 825 13.06 4.09 15.15
CA ASP A 825 12.08 4.15 14.05
C ASP A 825 12.79 3.98 12.69
N VAL A 826 14.02 4.51 12.58
CA VAL A 826 14.85 4.38 11.37
C VAL A 826 15.37 2.95 11.25
N ASP A 827 15.82 2.34 12.35
CA ASP A 827 16.27 0.96 12.39
C ASP A 827 15.14 -0.02 12.08
N GLU A 828 13.92 0.20 12.59
CA GLU A 828 12.75 -0.61 12.27
C GLU A 828 12.39 -0.51 10.79
N GLN A 829 12.47 0.69 10.18
CA GLN A 829 12.28 0.88 8.75
C GLN A 829 13.33 0.14 7.91
N ILE A 830 14.61 0.20 8.31
CA ILE A 830 15.71 -0.51 7.66
C ILE A 830 15.50 -2.02 7.78
N ASN A 831 15.14 -2.51 8.96
CA ASN A 831 14.91 -3.93 9.21
C ASN A 831 13.68 -4.45 8.44
N ALA A 832 12.60 -3.69 8.37
CA ALA A 832 11.43 -4.01 7.57
C ALA A 832 11.76 -4.06 6.07
N ALA A 833 12.53 -3.09 5.57
CA ALA A 833 13.01 -3.09 4.19
C ALA A 833 13.95 -4.27 3.89
N ASN A 834 14.85 -4.61 4.82
CA ASN A 834 15.72 -5.78 4.72
C ASN A 834 14.93 -7.09 4.75
N GLN A 835 13.89 -7.19 5.59
CA GLN A 835 13.01 -8.36 5.66
C GLN A 835 12.14 -8.47 4.40
N GLN A 836 11.62 -7.36 3.88
CA GLN A 836 10.88 -7.34 2.62
C GLN A 836 11.77 -7.74 1.44
N SER A 837 13.02 -7.27 1.43
CA SER A 837 14.05 -7.68 0.47
C SER A 837 14.38 -9.17 0.60
N ALA A 838 14.58 -9.68 1.83
CA ALA A 838 14.83 -11.10 2.09
C ALA A 838 13.63 -11.97 1.70
N ASN A 839 12.39 -11.52 1.97
CA ASN A 839 11.17 -12.19 1.55
C ASN A 839 11.02 -12.19 0.03
N ALA A 840 11.34 -11.08 -0.65
CA ALA A 840 11.34 -11.00 -2.10
C ALA A 840 12.42 -11.92 -2.72
N ILE A 841 13.61 -12.00 -2.12
CA ILE A 841 14.67 -12.93 -2.52
C ILE A 841 14.22 -14.38 -2.28
N ALA A 842 13.61 -14.70 -1.14
CA ALA A 842 13.10 -16.03 -0.84
C ALA A 842 11.94 -16.42 -1.77
N GLN A 843 11.04 -15.48 -2.10
CA GLN A 843 9.97 -15.68 -3.06
C GLN A 843 10.51 -15.85 -4.48
N ALA A 844 11.52 -15.07 -4.89
CA ALA A 844 12.20 -15.24 -6.17
C ALA A 844 12.96 -16.55 -6.23
N GLN A 845 13.64 -16.96 -5.15
CA GLN A 845 14.33 -18.24 -5.04
C GLN A 845 13.33 -19.40 -5.03
N ASN A 846 12.19 -19.28 -4.36
CA ASN A 846 11.10 -20.25 -4.41
C ASN A 846 10.50 -20.30 -5.82
N ALA A 847 10.26 -19.18 -6.48
CA ALA A 847 9.79 -19.15 -7.87
C ALA A 847 10.83 -19.75 -8.83
N MET A 848 12.13 -19.50 -8.63
CA MET A 848 13.22 -20.11 -9.40
C MET A 848 13.36 -21.61 -9.10
N ASN A 849 13.20 -22.04 -7.85
CA ASN A 849 13.23 -23.44 -7.45
C ASN A 849 11.99 -24.18 -7.95
N THR A 850 10.82 -23.55 -7.88
CA THR A 850 9.56 -24.04 -8.46
C THR A 850 9.63 -24.04 -9.97
N ALA A 851 10.28 -23.06 -10.61
CA ALA A 851 10.51 -23.05 -12.06
C ALA A 851 11.60 -24.06 -12.48
N ALA A 852 12.61 -24.32 -11.66
CA ALA A 852 13.64 -25.33 -11.90
C ALA A 852 13.09 -26.74 -11.67
N LEU A 853 12.27 -26.93 -10.65
CA LEU A 853 11.53 -28.15 -10.36
C LEU A 853 10.43 -28.37 -11.40
N ALA A 854 9.71 -27.32 -11.79
CA ALA A 854 8.79 -27.36 -12.92
C ALA A 854 9.57 -27.70 -14.18
N ASN A 855 10.72 -27.11 -14.50
CA ASN A 855 11.53 -27.50 -15.65
C ASN A 855 12.08 -28.94 -15.57
N GLN A 856 12.25 -29.51 -14.37
CA GLN A 856 12.52 -30.95 -14.18
C GLN A 856 11.26 -31.83 -14.36
N VAL A 857 10.05 -31.29 -14.11
CA VAL A 857 8.77 -32.03 -13.99
C VAL A 857 7.77 -31.71 -15.13
N THR A 858 7.99 -30.67 -15.94
CA THR A 858 7.20 -30.26 -17.11
C THR A 858 7.68 -30.92 -18.39
N SER A 859 8.65 -31.82 -18.29
CA SER A 859 8.82 -32.85 -19.29
C SER A 859 7.75 -33.91 -19.05
N PHE A 860 6.73 -33.94 -19.90
CA PHE A 860 5.81 -35.08 -20.01
C PHE A 860 6.54 -36.39 -20.39
N LEU A 861 7.88 -36.36 -20.56
CA LEU A 861 8.75 -37.52 -20.74
C LEU A 861 9.36 -38.08 -19.44
N SER A 862 9.07 -37.52 -18.25
CA SER A 862 9.59 -38.07 -16.97
C SER A 862 8.51 -38.58 -16.02
N THR A 863 7.44 -39.19 -16.53
CA THR A 863 6.76 -40.21 -15.71
C THR A 863 7.72 -41.40 -15.60
N SER A 864 8.54 -41.46 -14.56
CA SER A 864 9.37 -42.65 -14.35
C SER A 864 8.48 -43.74 -13.78
N VAL A 865 8.19 -44.77 -14.58
CA VAL A 865 7.60 -46.02 -14.11
C VAL A 865 8.77 -46.95 -13.78
N ASN A 866 9.16 -47.00 -12.51
CA ASN A 866 10.18 -47.94 -12.04
C ASN A 866 9.46 -49.12 -11.36
N GLN A 867 9.30 -50.22 -12.10
CA GLN A 867 8.48 -51.37 -11.70
C GLN A 867 7.03 -50.94 -11.37
N ASN A 868 6.66 -50.94 -10.09
CA ASN A 868 5.33 -50.60 -9.60
C ASN A 868 5.21 -49.15 -9.07
N VAL A 869 6.25 -48.32 -9.25
CA VAL A 869 6.29 -46.93 -8.75
C VAL A 869 6.20 -45.96 -9.92
N VAL A 870 5.20 -45.09 -9.89
CA VAL A 870 4.99 -44.00 -10.85
C VAL A 870 5.30 -42.68 -10.17
N ALA A 871 6.41 -42.04 -10.54
CA ALA A 871 6.77 -40.70 -10.04
C ALA A 871 6.34 -39.64 -11.07
N THR A 872 5.35 -38.82 -10.72
CA THR A 872 4.79 -37.76 -11.57
C THR A 872 4.16 -36.67 -10.70
N GLY A 873 4.11 -35.42 -11.18
CA GLY A 873 3.60 -34.28 -10.40
C GLY A 873 2.07 -34.25 -10.28
N THR A 874 1.37 -34.38 -11.41
CA THR A 874 -0.09 -34.57 -11.43
C THR A 874 -0.42 -35.60 -12.49
N LEU A 875 -1.05 -36.69 -12.09
CA LEU A 875 -1.58 -37.70 -13.00
C LEU A 875 -2.98 -37.28 -13.41
N LEU A 876 -3.21 -37.03 -14.69
CA LEU A 876 -4.54 -36.80 -15.26
C LEU A 876 -5.02 -38.07 -15.92
N VAL A 877 -6.25 -38.50 -15.61
CA VAL A 877 -6.89 -39.72 -16.13
C VAL A 877 -8.12 -39.30 -16.93
N GLY A 878 -8.25 -39.81 -18.16
CA GLY A 878 -9.38 -39.51 -19.04
C GLY A 878 -9.21 -40.14 -20.41
N ASP A 879 -10.11 -39.80 -21.33
CA ASP A 879 -10.13 -40.35 -22.69
C ASP A 879 -9.84 -39.26 -23.75
N VAL A 880 -10.11 -39.58 -25.02
CA VAL A 880 -9.93 -38.65 -26.14
C VAL A 880 -10.76 -37.36 -26.04
N ASN A 881 -11.75 -37.31 -25.15
CA ASN A 881 -12.62 -36.16 -24.92
C ASN A 881 -12.15 -35.25 -23.77
N GLY A 882 -11.11 -35.65 -23.03
CA GLY A 882 -10.48 -34.85 -21.98
C GLY A 882 -10.23 -35.62 -20.68
N ALA A 883 -9.38 -35.05 -19.82
CA ALA A 883 -9.15 -35.56 -18.47
C ALA A 883 -10.42 -35.37 -17.61
N ASN A 884 -10.92 -36.44 -17.02
CA ASN A 884 -12.08 -36.42 -16.13
C ASN A 884 -11.75 -36.92 -14.71
N ALA A 885 -10.51 -37.26 -14.40
CA ALA A 885 -10.03 -37.58 -13.07
C ALA A 885 -8.55 -37.18 -12.90
N MET A 886 -8.10 -37.07 -11.65
CA MET A 886 -6.75 -36.60 -11.33
C MET A 886 -6.20 -37.12 -10.00
N ILE A 887 -4.86 -37.22 -9.92
CA ILE A 887 -4.06 -37.32 -8.70
C ILE A 887 -3.05 -36.17 -8.71
N SER A 888 -3.00 -35.32 -7.69
CA SER A 888 -2.18 -34.11 -7.69
C SER A 888 -1.47 -33.88 -6.36
N GLY A 889 -0.18 -33.55 -6.41
CA GLY A 889 0.58 -33.04 -5.27
C GLY A 889 0.48 -31.54 -5.05
N VAL A 890 -0.36 -30.81 -5.80
CA VAL A 890 -0.42 -29.34 -5.77
C VAL A 890 -1.17 -28.84 -4.53
N THR A 891 -0.50 -28.09 -3.66
CA THR A 891 -1.12 -27.41 -2.51
C THR A 891 -1.53 -25.99 -2.92
N ASP A 892 -2.84 -25.75 -3.07
CA ASP A 892 -3.40 -24.47 -3.53
C ASP A 892 -4.53 -23.91 -2.65
N GLN A 893 -4.88 -24.62 -1.59
CA GLN A 893 -5.81 -24.18 -0.55
C GLN A 893 -5.14 -24.31 0.82
N PRO A 894 -5.32 -23.32 1.72
CA PRO A 894 -4.80 -23.39 3.08
C PRO A 894 -5.50 -24.50 3.89
N ASN A 895 -4.97 -24.79 5.09
CA ASN A 895 -5.60 -25.67 6.08
C ASN A 895 -5.88 -27.12 5.62
N GLY A 896 -5.12 -27.63 4.65
CA GLY A 896 -5.25 -29.00 4.15
C GLY A 896 -6.49 -29.26 3.30
N GLU A 897 -7.14 -28.21 2.77
CA GLU A 897 -8.30 -28.34 1.87
C GLU A 897 -7.93 -28.50 0.39
N SER A 898 -6.65 -28.65 0.07
CA SER A 898 -6.18 -28.87 -1.31
C SER A 898 -6.62 -30.27 -1.80
N ILE A 899 -7.10 -30.37 -3.04
CA ILE A 899 -7.58 -31.63 -3.62
C ILE A 899 -6.40 -32.47 -4.11
N ARG A 900 -6.24 -33.67 -3.54
CA ARG A 900 -5.21 -34.67 -3.88
C ARG A 900 -5.67 -35.69 -4.91
N PHE A 901 -6.92 -36.12 -4.83
CA PHE A 901 -7.54 -37.05 -5.78
C PHE A 901 -8.92 -36.53 -6.14
N ALA A 902 -9.30 -36.53 -7.41
CA ALA A 902 -10.64 -36.14 -7.83
C ALA A 902 -11.12 -36.85 -9.09
N ALA A 903 -12.44 -36.98 -9.24
CA ALA A 903 -13.08 -37.59 -10.40
C ALA A 903 -14.39 -36.89 -10.79
N GLY A 904 -14.64 -36.80 -12.10
CA GLY A 904 -15.81 -36.28 -12.79
C GLY A 904 -15.64 -34.91 -13.47
N LYS A 905 -14.51 -34.21 -13.30
CA LYS A 905 -14.23 -32.91 -13.93
C LYS A 905 -12.74 -32.75 -14.32
N PRO A 906 -12.42 -31.89 -15.31
CA PRO A 906 -11.05 -31.51 -15.63
C PRO A 906 -10.40 -30.69 -14.51
N TYR A 907 -9.06 -30.58 -14.56
CA TYR A 907 -8.24 -29.98 -13.50
C TYR A 907 -8.62 -28.53 -13.15
N ASP A 908 -8.96 -27.72 -14.16
CA ASP A 908 -9.41 -26.33 -14.01
C ASP A 908 -10.76 -26.22 -13.29
N GLN A 909 -11.56 -27.29 -13.30
CA GLN A 909 -12.85 -27.40 -12.60
C GLN A 909 -12.80 -28.40 -11.45
N LYS A 910 -11.62 -28.69 -10.90
CA LYS A 910 -11.43 -29.76 -9.91
C LYS A 910 -12.34 -29.63 -8.67
N TYR A 911 -12.67 -28.41 -8.25
CA TYR A 911 -13.58 -28.15 -7.12
C TYR A 911 -15.05 -28.49 -7.39
N LEU A 912 -15.42 -28.69 -8.65
CA LEU A 912 -16.74 -29.18 -9.08
C LEU A 912 -16.74 -30.69 -9.33
N SER A 913 -15.62 -31.38 -9.11
CA SER A 913 -15.54 -32.84 -9.26
C SER A 913 -16.46 -33.49 -8.23
N PRO A 914 -17.45 -34.31 -8.63
CA PRO A 914 -18.35 -35.01 -7.71
C PRO A 914 -17.67 -35.79 -6.59
N PHE A 915 -16.46 -36.30 -6.85
CA PHE A 915 -15.64 -37.01 -5.88
C PHE A 915 -14.30 -36.30 -5.68
N GLN A 916 -13.92 -36.05 -4.43
CA GLN A 916 -12.70 -35.35 -4.02
C GLN A 916 -12.08 -36.04 -2.80
N VAL A 917 -10.76 -36.09 -2.74
CA VAL A 917 -9.97 -36.44 -1.55
C VAL A 917 -9.02 -35.28 -1.28
N LEU A 918 -9.05 -34.75 -0.06
CA LEU A 918 -8.30 -33.58 0.35
C LEU A 918 -6.94 -33.96 0.97
N ASP A 919 -6.06 -32.98 1.10
CA ASP A 919 -4.71 -33.13 1.69
C ASP A 919 -4.73 -33.58 3.15
N ASN A 920 -5.73 -33.13 3.91
CA ASN A 920 -5.94 -33.59 5.28
C ASN A 920 -6.51 -35.03 5.39
N GLY A 921 -6.71 -35.71 4.25
CA GLY A 921 -7.22 -37.08 4.17
C GLY A 921 -8.75 -37.19 4.14
N MET A 922 -9.49 -36.07 4.12
CA MET A 922 -10.94 -36.08 4.07
C MET A 922 -11.46 -36.36 2.67
N ILE A 923 -12.41 -37.29 2.55
CA ILE A 923 -13.16 -37.55 1.33
C ILE A 923 -14.37 -36.63 1.31
N ARG A 924 -14.58 -35.93 0.19
CA ARG A 924 -15.67 -34.97 0.00
C ARG A 924 -16.38 -35.27 -1.31
N PHE A 925 -17.70 -35.26 -1.28
CA PHE A 925 -18.54 -35.25 -2.46
C PHE A 925 -19.25 -33.91 -2.56
N VAL A 926 -19.40 -33.44 -3.79
CA VAL A 926 -20.06 -32.17 -4.10
C VAL A 926 -21.04 -32.33 -5.25
N ASN A 927 -22.03 -31.45 -5.30
CA ASN A 927 -22.90 -31.33 -6.46
C ASN A 927 -22.10 -30.69 -7.62
N PRO A 928 -21.95 -31.35 -8.78
CA PRO A 928 -21.10 -30.86 -9.88
C PRO A 928 -21.64 -29.62 -10.61
N LEU A 929 -22.88 -29.22 -10.35
CA LEU A 929 -23.48 -28.01 -10.92
C LEU A 929 -23.29 -26.79 -10.02
N THR A 930 -23.37 -26.97 -8.70
CA THR A 930 -23.35 -25.88 -7.72
C THR A 930 -22.06 -25.81 -6.90
N GLY A 931 -21.26 -26.87 -6.88
CA GLY A 931 -20.05 -27.00 -6.05
C GLY A 931 -20.35 -27.20 -4.55
N GLN A 932 -21.63 -27.26 -4.16
CA GLN A 932 -22.01 -27.42 -2.76
C GLN A 932 -21.72 -28.84 -2.27
N LYS A 933 -21.28 -28.94 -1.01
CA LYS A 933 -21.01 -30.23 -0.35
C LYS A 933 -22.28 -31.04 -0.24
N THR A 934 -22.18 -32.34 -0.52
CA THR A 934 -23.27 -33.30 -0.35
C THR A 934 -22.91 -34.37 0.69
N PHE A 935 -21.61 -34.71 0.80
CA PHE A 935 -21.11 -35.69 1.75
C PHE A 935 -19.65 -35.41 2.14
N GLU A 936 -19.27 -35.61 3.40
CA GLU A 936 -17.87 -35.62 3.86
C GLU A 936 -17.60 -36.81 4.77
N LEU A 937 -16.45 -37.47 4.59
CA LEU A 937 -16.01 -38.62 5.36
C LEU A 937 -14.51 -38.54 5.64
N GLY A 938 -14.10 -38.70 6.90
CA GLY A 938 -12.67 -38.76 7.26
C GLY A 938 -12.39 -38.29 8.67
N PHE A 939 -11.12 -38.24 9.08
CA PHE A 939 -10.75 -37.68 10.38
C PHE A 939 -10.50 -36.18 10.26
N ASN A 940 -11.31 -35.37 10.93
CA ASN A 940 -11.11 -33.93 10.96
C ASN A 940 -10.05 -33.60 12.01
N GLN A 941 -8.83 -33.31 11.55
CA GLN A 941 -7.68 -33.01 12.40
C GLN A 941 -7.89 -31.76 13.26
N ASN A 942 -8.72 -30.81 12.81
CA ASN A 942 -8.99 -29.57 13.54
C ASN A 942 -9.97 -29.78 14.71
N THR A 943 -10.91 -30.72 14.59
CA THR A 943 -11.90 -31.02 15.65
C THR A 943 -11.57 -32.28 16.43
N GLY A 944 -10.56 -33.05 16.02
CA GLY A 944 -10.17 -34.32 16.64
C GLY A 944 -11.23 -35.43 16.55
N LYS A 945 -12.19 -35.31 15.62
CA LYS A 945 -13.34 -36.21 15.49
C LYS A 945 -13.43 -36.79 14.09
N VAL A 946 -13.97 -37.99 13.98
CA VAL A 946 -14.38 -38.56 12.69
C VAL A 946 -15.57 -37.76 12.17
N ALA A 947 -15.52 -37.37 10.90
CA ALA A 947 -16.60 -36.78 10.14
C ALA A 947 -17.25 -37.86 9.27
N PHE A 948 -18.58 -37.89 9.29
CA PHE A 948 -19.46 -38.60 8.36
C PHE A 948 -20.66 -37.67 8.23
N ASP A 949 -20.50 -36.64 7.42
CA ASP A 949 -21.45 -35.54 7.33
C ASP A 949 -22.23 -35.63 6.03
N ILE A 950 -23.55 -35.60 6.11
CA ILE A 950 -24.45 -35.55 4.95
C ILE A 950 -25.06 -34.14 4.88
N TYR A 951 -25.13 -33.58 3.68
CA TYR A 951 -25.66 -32.25 3.43
C TYR A 951 -26.85 -32.31 2.45
N ASN A 952 -27.78 -31.37 2.55
CA ASN A 952 -28.89 -31.21 1.59
C ASN A 952 -28.48 -30.36 0.36
N ASP A 953 -29.39 -30.20 -0.60
CA ASP A 953 -29.16 -29.46 -1.86
C ASP A 953 -28.84 -27.96 -1.68
N ASN A 954 -28.97 -27.42 -0.47
CA ASN A 954 -28.60 -26.05 -0.11
C ASN A 954 -27.27 -25.97 0.67
N GLY A 955 -26.55 -27.09 0.82
CA GLY A 955 -25.29 -27.17 1.55
C GLY A 955 -25.44 -27.17 3.08
N ILE A 956 -26.64 -27.39 3.60
CA ILE A 956 -26.91 -27.47 5.05
C ILE A 956 -26.67 -28.90 5.53
N LYS A 957 -25.93 -29.07 6.62
CA LYS A 957 -25.67 -30.38 7.23
C LYS A 957 -26.96 -30.98 7.80
N ILE A 958 -27.33 -32.17 7.35
CA ILE A 958 -28.54 -32.93 7.74
C ILE A 958 -28.23 -34.26 8.45
N ALA A 959 -26.97 -34.72 8.45
CA ALA A 959 -26.52 -35.79 9.32
C ALA A 959 -25.03 -35.67 9.66
N SER A 960 -24.60 -36.22 10.79
CA SER A 960 -23.21 -36.26 11.26
C SER A 960 -22.96 -37.50 12.14
N ILE A 961 -21.76 -38.08 12.16
CA ILE A 961 -21.42 -39.17 13.10
C ILE A 961 -21.08 -38.61 14.49
N GLY A 962 -21.82 -39.08 15.50
CA GLY A 962 -21.54 -38.87 16.92
C GLY A 962 -20.78 -40.05 17.52
N SER A 963 -20.56 -40.00 18.84
CA SER A 963 -19.88 -41.06 19.61
C SER A 963 -20.55 -42.43 19.50
N GLN A 964 -21.79 -42.49 19.01
CA GLN A 964 -22.67 -43.66 19.07
C GLN A 964 -23.31 -44.00 17.71
N GLY A 965 -22.81 -43.42 16.61
CA GLY A 965 -23.29 -43.68 15.24
C GLY A 965 -23.72 -42.42 14.49
N ILE A 966 -24.38 -42.59 13.33
CA ILE A 966 -24.85 -41.50 12.47
C ILE A 966 -26.10 -40.85 13.09
N MET A 967 -26.07 -39.54 13.31
CA MET A 967 -27.16 -38.71 13.83
C MET A 967 -27.69 -37.82 12.71
N PHE A 968 -29.00 -37.80 12.46
CA PHE A 968 -29.60 -36.86 11.50
C PHE A 968 -29.84 -35.50 12.18
N THR A 969 -29.19 -34.44 11.69
CA THR A 969 -29.28 -33.06 12.21
C THR A 969 -30.56 -32.31 11.80
N GLY A 970 -31.65 -33.05 11.60
CA GLY A 970 -33.01 -32.56 11.35
C GLY A 970 -34.09 -33.40 12.03
N TYR A 971 -33.74 -34.11 13.12
CA TYR A 971 -34.61 -35.03 13.85
C TYR A 971 -35.41 -34.30 14.97
N ILE A 972 -36.70 -34.63 15.07
CA ILE A 972 -37.77 -33.91 15.78
C ILE A 972 -37.49 -33.76 17.31
N PRO A 973 -37.69 -32.56 17.90
CA PRO A 973 -37.65 -32.34 19.34
C PRO A 973 -38.66 -33.21 20.11
N GLU A 974 -38.38 -33.44 21.39
CA GLU A 974 -39.25 -34.06 22.41
C GLU A 974 -40.76 -33.93 22.11
N SER A 975 -41.45 -35.05 21.89
CA SER A 975 -42.85 -35.05 21.44
C SER A 975 -43.83 -35.32 22.59
N TYR A 976 -44.80 -34.44 22.77
CA TYR A 976 -45.94 -34.64 23.67
C TYR A 976 -47.23 -34.72 22.85
N THR A 977 -48.18 -35.55 23.30
CA THR A 977 -49.51 -35.66 22.67
C THR A 977 -50.58 -35.29 23.67
N LYS A 978 -51.54 -34.45 23.27
CA LYS A 978 -52.73 -34.20 24.08
C LYS A 978 -53.63 -35.43 24.07
N ARG A 979 -54.04 -35.88 25.25
CA ARG A 979 -54.99 -36.98 25.45
C ARG A 979 -56.14 -36.48 26.31
N ASN A 980 -57.35 -36.96 26.04
CA ASN A 980 -58.46 -36.72 26.94
C ASN A 980 -58.79 -38.01 27.69
N PHE A 981 -58.90 -37.87 29.01
CA PHE A 981 -59.29 -38.94 29.92
C PHE A 981 -60.58 -38.59 30.66
N ARG A 982 -61.29 -39.63 31.07
CA ARG A 982 -62.31 -39.56 32.12
C ARG A 982 -61.81 -40.27 33.36
N LYS A 983 -61.70 -39.56 34.49
CA LYS A 983 -61.41 -40.20 35.78
C LYS A 983 -62.66 -40.94 36.28
N LEU A 984 -62.49 -42.19 36.71
CA LEU A 984 -63.51 -42.99 37.37
C LEU A 984 -63.46 -42.78 38.89
N ASN A 985 -64.60 -42.92 39.53
CA ASN A 985 -64.74 -42.83 40.99
C ASN A 985 -64.38 -44.15 41.67
N THR A 986 -64.52 -45.30 40.97
CA THR A 986 -64.04 -46.58 41.51
C THR A 986 -62.52 -46.55 41.73
N THR A 987 -62.08 -47.21 42.80
CA THR A 987 -60.67 -47.46 43.13
C THR A 987 -60.24 -48.90 42.82
N SER A 988 -61.19 -49.77 42.43
CA SER A 988 -60.98 -51.19 42.15
C SER A 988 -60.78 -51.40 40.65
N PHE A 989 -59.58 -51.81 40.25
CA PHE A 989 -59.24 -52.01 38.83
C PHE A 989 -59.70 -53.39 38.33
N THR A 990 -61.02 -53.62 38.36
CA THR A 990 -61.66 -54.85 37.88
C THR A 990 -62.63 -54.57 36.75
N GLN A 991 -62.71 -55.50 35.78
CA GLN A 991 -63.60 -55.39 34.62
C GLN A 991 -65.04 -55.03 35.01
N SER A 992 -65.56 -55.66 36.07
CA SER A 992 -66.97 -55.53 36.50
C SER A 992 -67.28 -54.10 36.95
N GLU A 993 -66.44 -53.53 37.83
CA GLU A 993 -66.66 -52.19 38.38
C GLU A 993 -66.43 -51.10 37.34
N ILE A 994 -65.37 -51.22 36.53
CA ILE A 994 -65.08 -50.28 35.45
C ILE A 994 -66.21 -50.29 34.42
N SER A 995 -66.70 -51.48 34.03
CA SER A 995 -67.81 -51.61 33.08
C SER A 995 -69.09 -50.97 33.60
N ALA A 996 -69.37 -51.06 34.91
CA ALA A 996 -70.57 -50.46 35.50
C ALA A 996 -70.54 -48.92 35.43
N GLU A 997 -69.41 -48.30 35.75
CA GLU A 997 -69.26 -46.83 35.69
C GLU A 997 -69.19 -46.31 34.24
N LEU A 998 -68.60 -47.10 33.33
CA LEU A 998 -68.61 -46.85 31.88
C LEU A 998 -70.04 -46.73 31.33
N VAL A 999 -70.90 -47.71 31.64
CA VAL A 999 -72.31 -47.72 31.19
C VAL A 999 -73.04 -46.46 31.64
N ALA A 1000 -72.82 -46.01 32.87
CA ALA A 1000 -73.43 -44.79 33.40
C ALA A 1000 -72.94 -43.53 32.67
N GLY A 1001 -71.65 -43.46 32.32
CA GLY A 1001 -71.06 -42.33 31.61
C GLY A 1001 -71.53 -42.17 30.16
N ILE A 1002 -71.83 -43.28 29.48
CA ILE A 1002 -72.26 -43.30 28.07
C ILE A 1002 -73.72 -42.88 27.93
N MET A 1003 -74.62 -43.38 28.80
CA MET A 1003 -76.06 -43.15 28.70
C MET A 1003 -76.46 -41.65 28.74
N GLN A 1004 -75.56 -40.75 29.11
CA GLN A 1004 -75.83 -39.32 29.21
C GLN A 1004 -75.71 -38.52 27.88
N LYS A 1005 -75.01 -38.96 26.82
CA LYS A 1005 -74.88 -38.21 25.54
C LYS A 1005 -74.55 -39.11 24.33
N PHE A 1006 -75.46 -39.24 23.36
CA PHE A 1006 -75.21 -39.92 22.06
C PHE A 1006 -75.11 -38.89 20.90
N HIS A 1007 -74.22 -39.09 19.92
CA HIS A 1007 -74.11 -38.33 18.65
C HIS A 1007 -74.09 -39.29 17.43
N THR A 1008 -74.55 -38.83 16.25
CA THR A 1008 -74.60 -39.60 15.00
C THR A 1008 -74.08 -38.81 13.78
N GLY A 1009 -73.32 -39.48 12.91
CA GLY A 1009 -72.94 -39.07 11.54
C GLY A 1009 -71.74 -39.88 11.02
N ASN A 1010 -71.54 -40.20 9.74
CA ASN A 1010 -72.41 -40.25 8.55
C ASN A 1010 -71.65 -41.09 7.48
N TYR A 1011 -71.97 -42.38 7.28
CA TYR A 1011 -71.56 -43.14 6.08
C TYR A 1011 -72.83 -43.76 5.46
N PRO A 1012 -73.25 -43.36 4.24
CA PRO A 1012 -74.45 -43.90 3.63
C PRO A 1012 -74.24 -45.35 3.14
N PRO A 1013 -75.21 -46.26 3.31
CA PRO A 1013 -75.13 -47.62 2.77
C PRO A 1013 -75.42 -47.61 1.26
N THR A 1014 -74.42 -47.92 0.44
CA THR A 1014 -74.63 -48.21 -0.99
C THR A 1014 -74.70 -49.72 -1.21
N GLY A 1015 -75.88 -50.31 -1.05
CA GLY A 1015 -76.11 -51.72 -1.40
C GLY A 1015 -77.50 -52.21 -0.99
N PRO A 1016 -78.18 -53.07 -1.80
CA PRO A 1016 -79.53 -53.54 -1.49
C PRO A 1016 -79.60 -54.35 -0.20
N ALA A 1017 -80.69 -54.14 0.53
CA ALA A 1017 -80.98 -54.74 1.83
C ALA A 1017 -81.37 -56.21 1.73
N THR A 1018 -80.45 -57.13 2.04
CA THR A 1018 -80.78 -58.48 2.53
C THR A 1018 -79.73 -59.11 3.46
N ASP A 1019 -78.69 -58.38 3.90
CA ASP A 1019 -77.74 -58.90 4.90
C ASP A 1019 -77.61 -57.95 6.09
N THR A 1020 -77.54 -58.52 7.29
CA THR A 1020 -77.53 -57.84 8.59
C THR A 1020 -76.36 -56.84 8.71
N THR A 1021 -76.62 -55.56 8.45
CA THR A 1021 -75.62 -54.48 8.46
C THR A 1021 -75.27 -54.04 9.89
N GLN A 1022 -74.05 -54.33 10.34
CA GLN A 1022 -73.39 -53.64 11.47
C GLN A 1022 -72.95 -52.24 11.02
N PHE A 1023 -73.32 -51.20 11.78
CA PHE A 1023 -72.84 -49.83 11.55
C PHE A 1023 -71.96 -49.40 12.72
N MET A 1024 -70.74 -48.93 12.42
CA MET A 1024 -69.80 -48.37 13.40
C MET A 1024 -69.95 -46.85 13.47
N TYR A 1025 -70.08 -46.31 14.68
CA TYR A 1025 -70.06 -44.86 14.94
C TYR A 1025 -69.12 -44.54 16.10
N ASP A 1026 -68.51 -43.36 16.09
CA ASP A 1026 -67.75 -42.86 17.25
C ASP A 1026 -68.72 -42.39 18.33
N ILE A 1027 -68.78 -43.14 19.44
CA ILE A 1027 -69.57 -42.74 20.61
C ILE A 1027 -68.59 -42.08 21.59
N GLY A 1028 -68.63 -40.75 21.70
CA GLY A 1028 -67.73 -40.01 22.58
C GLY A 1028 -68.02 -40.25 24.07
N LEU A 1029 -66.99 -40.53 24.87
CA LEU A 1029 -67.08 -40.45 26.33
C LEU A 1029 -67.16 -38.99 26.79
N ASN A 1030 -67.92 -38.73 27.86
CA ASN A 1030 -67.83 -37.46 28.57
C ASN A 1030 -66.50 -37.41 29.34
N VAL A 1031 -65.44 -36.97 28.65
CA VAL A 1031 -64.11 -36.71 29.16
C VAL A 1031 -64.13 -35.45 30.02
N ASN A 1032 -63.45 -35.50 31.17
CA ASN A 1032 -63.40 -34.38 32.12
C ASN A 1032 -61.97 -33.92 32.42
N MET A 1033 -60.97 -34.52 31.77
CA MET A 1033 -59.56 -34.18 32.00
C MET A 1033 -58.76 -34.21 30.69
N LEU A 1034 -58.27 -33.06 30.26
CA LEU A 1034 -57.24 -32.95 29.22
C LEU A 1034 -55.88 -33.21 29.87
N THR A 1035 -55.09 -34.09 29.27
CA THR A 1035 -53.78 -34.50 29.74
C THR A 1035 -52.76 -34.42 28.62
N TYR A 1036 -51.50 -34.27 28.99
CA TYR A 1036 -50.37 -34.23 28.07
C TYR A 1036 -49.53 -35.46 28.33
N GLU A 1037 -49.52 -36.37 27.38
CA GLU A 1037 -48.70 -37.57 27.42
C GLU A 1037 -47.34 -37.24 26.84
N TYR A 1038 -46.32 -37.32 27.69
CA TYR A 1038 -44.93 -37.18 27.29
C TYR A 1038 -44.35 -38.57 27.02
N TYR A 1039 -43.67 -38.70 25.87
CA TYR A 1039 -42.93 -39.88 25.50
C TYR A 1039 -41.46 -39.52 25.32
N GLU A 1040 -40.56 -40.44 25.69
CA GLU A 1040 -39.15 -40.31 25.34
C GLU A 1040 -38.98 -40.30 23.82
N GLY A 1041 -38.28 -39.28 23.31
CA GLY A 1041 -37.97 -39.19 21.88
C GLY A 1041 -37.04 -40.32 21.43
N ARG A 1042 -36.87 -40.52 20.12
CA ARG A 1042 -35.84 -41.44 19.59
C ARG A 1042 -34.58 -40.69 19.20
N ASN A 1043 -33.99 -39.95 20.14
CA ASN A 1043 -32.65 -39.37 19.96
C ASN A 1043 -31.69 -39.92 21.03
N PHE A 1044 -30.40 -39.77 20.81
CA PHE A 1044 -29.38 -40.37 21.67
C PHE A 1044 -29.39 -39.80 23.13
N GLU A 1045 -30.00 -38.63 23.36
CA GLU A 1045 -30.18 -38.03 24.70
C GLU A 1045 -31.53 -38.40 25.37
N SER A 1046 -32.37 -39.21 24.73
CA SER A 1046 -33.69 -39.53 25.28
C SER A 1046 -33.66 -40.48 26.47
N ALA A 1047 -32.58 -41.27 26.61
CA ALA A 1047 -32.40 -42.19 27.72
C ALA A 1047 -32.42 -41.47 29.08
N ASP A 1048 -31.80 -40.29 29.14
CA ASP A 1048 -31.74 -39.41 30.30
C ASP A 1048 -33.05 -38.63 30.54
N ASN A 1049 -34.09 -38.85 29.71
CA ASN A 1049 -35.41 -38.23 29.85
C ASN A 1049 -36.53 -39.26 30.07
N SER A 1050 -36.21 -40.55 30.11
CA SER A 1050 -37.16 -41.64 30.38
C SER A 1050 -37.94 -41.45 31.70
N GLN A 1051 -37.32 -40.80 32.68
CA GLN A 1051 -37.95 -40.46 33.96
C GLN A 1051 -39.14 -39.49 33.83
N TYR A 1052 -39.24 -38.74 32.75
CA TYR A 1052 -40.36 -37.83 32.48
C TYR A 1052 -41.47 -38.46 31.63
N SER A 1053 -41.32 -39.72 31.18
CA SER A 1053 -42.38 -40.46 30.49
C SER A 1053 -43.62 -40.62 31.39
N GLY A 1054 -44.78 -40.16 30.90
CA GLY A 1054 -46.03 -40.16 31.65
C GLY A 1054 -47.03 -39.07 31.24
N PHE A 1055 -48.10 -38.95 32.01
CA PHE A 1055 -49.23 -38.06 31.78
C PHE A 1055 -49.23 -36.89 32.77
N TYR A 1056 -49.40 -35.69 32.23
CA TYR A 1056 -49.36 -34.41 32.94
C TYR A 1056 -50.66 -33.63 32.76
N THR A 1057 -51.05 -32.85 33.78
CA THR A 1057 -52.25 -32.00 33.77
C THR A 1057 -52.04 -30.70 32.98
N SER A 1058 -50.80 -30.24 32.85
CA SER A 1058 -50.41 -29.04 32.10
C SER A 1058 -49.39 -29.37 31.00
N LYS A 1059 -49.01 -28.37 30.19
CA LYS A 1059 -48.61 -28.50 28.77
C LYS A 1059 -47.54 -29.54 28.37
N ASN A 1060 -46.79 -30.20 29.27
CA ASN A 1060 -45.79 -31.28 29.00
C ASN A 1060 -45.04 -31.69 30.31
N LYS A 1061 -43.79 -32.20 30.19
CA LYS A 1061 -42.88 -32.64 31.27
C LYS A 1061 -42.62 -31.60 32.39
N PHE A 1062 -42.94 -30.33 32.16
CA PHE A 1062 -42.83 -29.27 33.17
C PHE A 1062 -44.11 -29.10 34.02
N GLY A 1063 -45.12 -29.94 33.81
CA GLY A 1063 -46.39 -29.88 34.51
C GLY A 1063 -46.49 -30.76 35.74
N ASP A 1064 -47.61 -30.62 36.46
CA ASP A 1064 -47.99 -31.56 37.52
C ASP A 1064 -48.50 -32.86 36.88
N LYS A 1065 -48.02 -34.00 37.36
CA LYS A 1065 -48.50 -35.31 36.95
C LYS A 1065 -49.99 -35.46 37.27
N ILE A 1066 -50.71 -36.22 36.45
CA ILE A 1066 -52.14 -36.46 36.72
C ILE A 1066 -52.33 -37.25 38.02
N PRO A 1067 -53.40 -36.99 38.78
CA PRO A 1067 -53.63 -37.66 40.05
C PRO A 1067 -53.71 -39.18 39.90
N ASN A 1068 -53.39 -39.93 40.96
CA ASN A 1068 -53.60 -41.37 40.96
C ASN A 1068 -55.09 -41.70 40.82
N GLY A 1069 -55.41 -42.76 40.09
CA GLY A 1069 -56.79 -43.23 39.90
C GLY A 1069 -56.96 -44.08 38.66
N ILE A 1070 -58.20 -44.45 38.39
CA ILE A 1070 -58.58 -45.22 37.20
C ILE A 1070 -59.13 -44.25 36.16
N TYR A 1071 -58.64 -44.35 34.93
CA TYR A 1071 -58.97 -43.44 33.83
C TYR A 1071 -59.43 -44.22 32.61
N LEU A 1072 -60.42 -43.69 31.89
CA LEU A 1072 -60.84 -44.17 30.58
C LEU A 1072 -60.34 -43.24 29.48
N LYS A 1073 -59.72 -43.81 28.44
CA LYS A 1073 -59.30 -43.10 27.22
C LYS A 1073 -60.49 -42.71 26.35
N GLN A 1074 -60.49 -41.48 25.82
CA GLN A 1074 -61.63 -40.89 25.08
C GLN A 1074 -62.22 -41.75 23.97
N PHE A 1075 -61.40 -42.48 23.23
CA PHE A 1075 -61.87 -43.22 22.06
C PHE A 1075 -62.66 -44.45 22.49
N VAL A 1076 -63.97 -44.42 22.21
CA VAL A 1076 -64.84 -45.59 22.34
C VAL A 1076 -65.42 -45.87 20.98
N MET A 1077 -64.92 -46.93 20.36
CA MET A 1077 -65.47 -47.42 19.11
C MET A 1077 -66.70 -48.23 19.47
N GLY A 1078 -67.87 -47.78 18.97
CA GLY A 1078 -69.13 -48.44 19.26
C GLY A 1078 -69.95 -48.74 18.01
N GLY A 1079 -70.35 -50.00 17.85
CA GLY A 1079 -71.23 -50.43 16.77
C GLY A 1079 -72.55 -50.94 17.35
N TYR A 1080 -73.66 -50.67 16.67
CA TYR A 1080 -74.94 -51.28 17.03
C TYR A 1080 -75.31 -52.43 16.10
N THR A 1081 -75.80 -53.52 16.69
CA THR A 1081 -76.45 -54.61 15.97
C THR A 1081 -77.93 -54.59 16.33
N GLN A 1082 -78.81 -54.40 15.35
CA GLN A 1082 -80.25 -54.51 15.56
C GLN A 1082 -80.59 -55.99 15.78
N MET A 1083 -81.10 -56.33 16.97
CA MET A 1083 -81.50 -57.70 17.29
C MET A 1083 -82.97 -57.96 16.95
N SER A 1084 -83.83 -56.95 17.10
CA SER A 1084 -85.25 -57.02 16.74
C SER A 1084 -85.82 -55.61 16.57
N THR A 1085 -87.10 -55.50 16.22
CA THR A 1085 -87.77 -54.26 15.78
C THR A 1085 -87.69 -53.07 16.73
N ASN A 1086 -87.24 -53.22 17.98
CA ASN A 1086 -86.94 -52.14 18.94
C ASN A 1086 -85.85 -52.51 19.97
N HIS A 1087 -84.90 -53.38 19.62
CA HIS A 1087 -83.79 -53.73 20.52
C HIS A 1087 -82.46 -53.71 19.75
N TYR A 1088 -81.51 -52.92 20.27
CA TYR A 1088 -80.19 -52.74 19.69
C TYR A 1088 -79.12 -53.07 20.72
N ASN A 1089 -78.11 -53.83 20.31
CA ASN A 1089 -76.92 -54.07 21.11
C ASN A 1089 -75.85 -53.08 20.70
N ILE A 1090 -75.45 -52.17 21.58
CA ILE A 1090 -74.26 -51.35 21.37
C ILE A 1090 -73.09 -52.03 22.03
N ASN A 1091 -72.10 -52.43 21.23
CA ASN A 1091 -70.82 -52.92 21.71
C ASN A 1091 -69.90 -51.72 21.91
N TYR A 1092 -69.26 -51.61 23.06
CA TYR A 1092 -68.28 -50.59 23.39
C TYR A 1092 -66.93 -51.25 23.57
N TRP A 1093 -65.91 -50.64 23.00
CA TRP A 1093 -64.52 -50.94 23.33
C TRP A 1093 -63.85 -49.68 23.87
N CYS A 1094 -63.29 -49.75 25.08
CA CYS A 1094 -62.49 -48.67 25.64
C CYS A 1094 -61.30 -49.20 26.43
N GLU A 1095 -60.19 -48.47 26.44
CA GLU A 1095 -59.03 -48.78 27.27
C GLU A 1095 -59.18 -48.08 28.63
N ALA A 1096 -59.16 -48.87 29.71
CA ALA A 1096 -59.06 -48.38 31.07
C ALA A 1096 -57.61 -48.46 31.54
N TYR A 1097 -57.15 -47.44 32.25
CA TYR A 1097 -55.81 -47.33 32.79
C TYR A 1097 -55.85 -47.07 34.29
N LEU A 1098 -55.19 -47.92 35.08
CA LEU A 1098 -54.82 -47.60 36.44
C LEU A 1098 -53.55 -46.76 36.39
N ILE A 1099 -53.66 -45.49 36.73
CA ILE A 1099 -52.54 -44.55 36.69
C ILE A 1099 -52.09 -44.22 38.09
N GLN A 1100 -50.77 -44.33 38.33
CA GLN A 1100 -50.11 -43.89 39.56
C GLN A 1100 -48.85 -43.10 39.20
N ASP A 1101 -48.67 -41.96 39.87
CA ASP A 1101 -47.58 -41.01 39.64
C ASP A 1101 -47.40 -40.66 38.15
N GLY A 1102 -48.52 -40.36 37.48
CA GLY A 1102 -48.56 -40.02 36.06
C GLY A 1102 -48.24 -41.17 35.10
N ARG A 1103 -48.06 -42.41 35.54
CA ARG A 1103 -47.76 -43.56 34.67
C ARG A 1103 -48.83 -44.62 34.72
N ILE A 1104 -49.06 -45.30 33.58
CA ILE A 1104 -49.95 -46.45 33.52
C ILE A 1104 -49.26 -47.61 34.25
N VAL A 1105 -49.85 -48.03 35.36
CA VAL A 1105 -49.41 -49.19 36.16
C VAL A 1105 -50.07 -50.47 35.63
N SER A 1106 -51.32 -50.36 35.21
CA SER A 1106 -52.06 -51.47 34.61
C SER A 1106 -53.04 -50.92 33.58
N SER A 1107 -53.28 -51.70 32.52
CA SER A 1107 -54.26 -51.37 31.50
C SER A 1107 -55.19 -52.56 31.28
N MET A 1108 -56.43 -52.28 30.92
CA MET A 1108 -57.44 -53.30 30.65
C MET A 1108 -58.34 -52.82 29.52
N GLU A 1109 -58.50 -53.64 28.50
CA GLU A 1109 -59.49 -53.40 27.46
C GLU A 1109 -60.88 -53.80 27.95
N ILE A 1110 -61.79 -52.85 27.96
CA ILE A 1110 -63.17 -53.05 28.35
C ILE A 1110 -64.00 -53.23 27.10
N PHE A 1111 -64.46 -54.46 26.88
CA PHE A 1111 -65.53 -54.75 25.93
C PHE A 1111 -66.84 -54.90 26.68
N LYS A 1112 -67.84 -54.08 26.34
CA LYS A 1112 -69.16 -54.19 26.94
C LYS A 1112 -70.24 -54.06 25.90
N THR A 1113 -71.21 -54.97 25.92
CA THR A 1113 -72.44 -54.84 25.15
C THR A 1113 -73.54 -54.32 26.05
N ILE A 1114 -74.25 -53.27 25.61
CA ILE A 1114 -75.43 -52.74 26.30
C ILE A 1114 -76.61 -52.83 25.33
N ASN A 1115 -77.74 -53.33 25.84
CA ASN A 1115 -78.97 -53.39 25.08
C ASN A 1115 -79.76 -52.09 25.31
N ILE A 1116 -80.10 -51.40 24.23
CA ILE A 1116 -80.98 -50.22 24.27
C ILE A 1116 -82.27 -50.51 23.51
N SER A 1117 -83.38 -49.95 24.00
CA SER A 1117 -84.73 -50.18 23.48
C SER A 1117 -85.17 -49.17 22.40
N SER A 1118 -84.34 -48.17 22.09
CA SER A 1118 -84.63 -47.18 21.04
C SER A 1118 -83.37 -46.41 20.62
N ILE A 1119 -83.27 -46.03 19.33
CA ILE A 1119 -82.20 -45.18 18.82
C ILE A 1119 -82.52 -43.70 19.14
N PRO A 1120 -81.63 -42.92 19.76
CA PRO A 1120 -81.85 -41.49 20.03
C PRO A 1120 -81.91 -40.64 18.74
N THR A 1121 -82.83 -39.68 18.67
CA THR A 1121 -83.04 -38.78 17.51
C THR A 1121 -82.07 -37.59 17.44
N ARG A 1122 -81.80 -37.11 16.21
CA ARG A 1122 -80.72 -36.19 15.78
C ARG A 1122 -80.75 -34.79 16.43
N GLY A 1123 -79.63 -34.36 17.03
CA GLY A 1123 -79.34 -33.00 17.51
C GLY A 1123 -78.01 -32.45 16.95
N THR A 1124 -77.82 -31.13 16.98
CA THR A 1124 -76.80 -30.32 16.25
C THR A 1124 -75.34 -30.74 16.43
N ALA A 1125 -74.52 -30.60 15.38
CA ALA A 1125 -73.10 -30.96 15.33
C ALA A 1125 -72.17 -29.96 16.06
N PHE A 1126 -71.04 -30.46 16.59
CA PHE A 1126 -69.93 -29.63 17.10
C PHE A 1126 -68.93 -29.28 15.99
N PRO A 1127 -68.19 -28.15 16.09
CA PRO A 1127 -67.21 -27.73 15.08
C PRO A 1127 -65.94 -28.59 15.08
N PRO A 1128 -65.22 -28.67 13.95
CA PRO A 1128 -64.00 -29.45 13.80
C PRO A 1128 -62.81 -28.75 14.46
N GLU A 1129 -62.05 -29.45 15.31
CA GLU A 1129 -60.77 -28.94 15.85
C GLU A 1129 -59.60 -29.81 15.42
N ASP A 1130 -58.75 -29.19 14.59
CA ASP A 1130 -57.28 -29.24 14.49
C ASP A 1130 -56.55 -30.55 14.81
N TYR A 1131 -56.29 -31.33 13.76
CA TYR A 1131 -55.08 -32.15 13.66
C TYR A 1131 -54.06 -31.40 12.79
N GLU A 1132 -53.17 -30.63 13.42
CA GLU A 1132 -51.91 -30.18 12.78
C GLU A 1132 -50.86 -31.31 12.84
N GLN A 1133 -50.03 -31.34 11.78
CA GLN A 1133 -49.00 -32.34 11.46
C GLN A 1133 -47.82 -32.40 12.44
#